data_AF-A0A7S1C8F3-F1
#
_entry.id   AF-A0A7S1C8F3-F1
#
_cell.length_a   1.000
_cell.length_b   1.000
_cell.length_c   1.000
_cell.angle_alpha   90.00
_cell.angle_beta   90.00
_cell.angle_gamma   90.00
#
_symmetry.space_group_name_H-M   'P 1'
#
loop_
_entity.id
_entity.type
_entity.pdbx_description
1 polymer ?
#
loop_
_entity_poly.entity_id
_entity_poly.type
_entity_poly.pdbx_seq_one_letter_code
_entity_poly.pdbx_strand_id
1 'polypeptide(L)'
;RARVVVDARRTGARRVLECVEDIGYGASLVNPYLAFETVAEIAGRDAAAATAKGEVPALTVERALANYRSALEDGLLRIMSKMGIATVDSYRGAQVFEALGLSQDVVDRCFRGTTARLPAVGWETITADALARHTAGFSEPLKFKRGTALPRSGAYMPIKDGEPHAYNPMVFNKLRASSLKPRKEGEAVAPAYEKYVDEVTTQAAEAPISVRDLLDYVPARAAGREPVPLSEVESAEDIARRFCTQAMSHGSISREAHEALSHAANILGSRSNTGEGGEDAERFKPYAADVEITDPAVSKDARWFGEWAPKAGSLGGSKIKQVASARFGVTPTYLVSAEQLEIKAAQGSKPGEGGHIPGHKVTKEVARNRHSPEGVTLISPPPHHDIYSIEDLAQLIYDLKRVNSRAPVSVKLVSQAGVGTIAAGVAKAQADIVQLSGHDGGTGASPLASIKNAGLPWELGLAETQQVLVANGLRDRMTLRVDGGIKTGRDVVMAALLGADEFGFGTSALVALGCVMARKCHLNTCPVGIATQDPERRAKFAGKPEDVVTFLLHTAESVRHILADMGARSLDDIVGRTDLLRAAPLRAAAEADAGYADALMAASAAGEAGSFTPVRTNRGVMDVGALLHAPHIGDATLAAPGAETPVPVKSRDRNQRRDPSDRVAPLFGSHPKGVDLDEAVWSTCRPALDRLFAAAQAHASDDEAALASLLPEVLPNRWGRYIDIHFPIFNSSRSVGARLSGEIARRFGEAGLGALAGVVPVPRPPSRTAKPAGASDVDTALRRAERAPGGTMKLQFHGVAGQSFGAFISPGMELVLRGEAHDFVGKGMAGGDILVTPPADARFQAPATPRSGGTTAAQASVIVGNACLFGATGGRLFAAGRAGERFAVRNSGATAVVMGAGDHCCEYMTNGTVVVLGNTGRNFGAGMSGGRAFVLDAGDRFLDSYNASMVVPSRVEAGSPADVELFSLVQEFAALTGEPVARALVEEWADARRMFWHVQPRTAAGATASEALAMVPQWDDTPKPLELLQSGWGLPKEQLWGEEVVTVGAESDADAATTLGDATRLV
;
A
#
# COMPACT_ATOMS: atom_id res chain seq x y z
N ARG A 1 -16.37 -28.66 18.80
CA ARG A 1 -16.10 -27.95 17.51
C ARG A 1 -15.34 -28.82 16.51
N ALA A 2 -14.31 -29.59 16.88
CA ALA A 2 -13.56 -30.47 15.95
C ALA A 2 -14.35 -31.63 15.27
N ARG A 3 -15.69 -31.69 15.46
CA ARG A 3 -16.60 -32.66 14.85
C ARG A 3 -17.81 -32.03 14.14
N VAL A 4 -17.95 -30.69 14.18
CA VAL A 4 -19.13 -29.99 13.66
C VAL A 4 -18.73 -29.15 12.45
N VAL A 5 -19.23 -29.53 11.27
CA VAL A 5 -19.23 -28.66 10.09
C VAL A 5 -20.31 -27.62 10.31
N VAL A 6 -19.92 -26.35 10.44
CA VAL A 6 -20.88 -25.24 10.47
C VAL A 6 -21.18 -24.87 9.00
N ASP A 7 -22.37 -25.24 8.54
CA ASP A 7 -22.98 -24.82 7.25
C ASP A 7 -23.78 -23.52 7.49
N ALA A 8 -23.29 -22.41 6.93
CA ALA A 8 -24.01 -21.14 6.96
C ALA A 8 -24.90 -21.02 5.71
N ARG A 9 -26.20 -21.34 5.85
CA ARG A 9 -27.23 -21.05 4.84
C ARG A 9 -27.85 -19.69 5.14
N ARG A 10 -27.43 -18.65 4.42
CA ARG A 10 -27.80 -17.27 4.75
C ARG A 10 -28.43 -16.54 3.57
N THR A 11 -29.59 -15.93 3.80
CA THR A 11 -30.26 -15.01 2.85
C THR A 11 -29.52 -13.68 2.68
N GLY A 12 -28.67 -13.33 3.67
CA GLY A 12 -27.91 -12.08 3.72
C GLY A 12 -26.54 -12.13 3.05
N ALA A 13 -25.94 -13.32 2.89
CA ALA A 13 -24.63 -13.48 2.27
C ALA A 13 -24.75 -13.35 0.74
N ARG A 14 -24.50 -12.15 0.23
CA ARG A 14 -24.53 -11.80 -1.21
C ARG A 14 -23.17 -11.31 -1.69
N ARG A 15 -22.29 -10.90 -0.78
CA ARG A 15 -20.98 -10.31 -1.09
C ARG A 15 -19.87 -11.21 -0.57
N VAL A 16 -18.70 -11.08 -1.22
CA VAL A 16 -17.44 -11.74 -0.83
C VAL A 16 -17.20 -11.63 0.67
N LEU A 17 -17.27 -10.41 1.23
CA LEU A 17 -16.95 -10.16 2.63
C LEU A 17 -17.80 -11.01 3.60
N GLU A 18 -19.10 -11.14 3.36
CA GLU A 18 -20.00 -11.85 4.27
C GLU A 18 -19.65 -13.34 4.34
N CYS A 19 -19.29 -13.95 3.20
CA CYS A 19 -18.82 -15.33 3.17
C CYS A 19 -17.46 -15.48 3.88
N VAL A 20 -16.60 -14.47 3.75
CA VAL A 20 -15.26 -14.45 4.33
C VAL A 20 -15.32 -14.26 5.84
N GLU A 21 -16.20 -13.40 6.35
CA GLU A 21 -16.52 -13.25 7.77
C GLU A 21 -17.00 -14.58 8.36
N ASP A 22 -17.97 -15.23 7.73
CA ASP A 22 -18.50 -16.51 8.20
C ASP A 22 -17.36 -17.55 8.34
N ILE A 23 -16.47 -17.67 7.35
CA ILE A 23 -15.29 -18.57 7.43
C ILE A 23 -14.33 -18.12 8.54
N GLY A 24 -13.99 -16.84 8.58
CA GLY A 24 -13.07 -16.27 9.56
C GLY A 24 -13.53 -16.41 11.01
N TYR A 25 -14.85 -16.54 11.25
CA TYR A 25 -15.44 -16.83 12.56
C TYR A 25 -15.80 -18.29 12.80
N GLY A 26 -15.52 -19.18 11.83
CA GLY A 26 -15.49 -20.64 12.04
C GLY A 26 -16.37 -21.48 11.12
N ALA A 27 -17.06 -20.89 10.14
CA ALA A 27 -17.77 -21.67 9.11
C ALA A 27 -16.78 -22.50 8.30
N SER A 28 -17.16 -23.74 8.02
CA SER A 28 -16.35 -24.63 7.15
C SER A 28 -16.84 -24.62 5.71
N LEU A 29 -18.11 -24.25 5.51
CA LEU A 29 -18.76 -24.08 4.22
C LEU A 29 -19.77 -22.93 4.32
N VAL A 30 -19.89 -22.14 3.26
CA VAL A 30 -20.93 -21.11 3.14
C VAL A 30 -21.71 -21.39 1.86
N ASN A 31 -23.05 -21.50 1.98
CA ASN A 31 -23.94 -21.62 0.83
C ASN A 31 -24.83 -20.36 0.73
N PRO A 32 -24.44 -19.37 -0.08
CA PRO A 32 -25.21 -18.14 -0.31
C PRO A 32 -26.37 -18.38 -1.29
N TYR A 33 -27.28 -19.30 -0.96
CA TYR A 33 -28.32 -19.80 -1.86
C TYR A 33 -29.18 -18.67 -2.46
N LEU A 34 -29.57 -17.67 -1.67
CA LEU A 34 -30.39 -16.57 -2.18
C LEU A 34 -29.63 -15.67 -3.16
N ALA A 35 -28.30 -15.57 -3.03
CA ALA A 35 -27.49 -14.85 -3.99
C ALA A 35 -27.39 -15.62 -5.31
N PHE A 36 -27.24 -16.95 -5.27
CA PHE A 36 -27.31 -17.79 -6.46
C PHE A 36 -28.67 -17.67 -7.16
N GLU A 37 -29.79 -17.72 -6.41
CA GLU A 37 -31.14 -17.49 -6.96
C GLU A 37 -31.26 -16.09 -7.59
N THR A 38 -30.70 -15.06 -6.93
CA THR A 38 -30.70 -13.69 -7.47
C THR A 38 -29.91 -13.60 -8.78
N VAL A 39 -28.74 -14.24 -8.86
CA VAL A 39 -27.92 -14.28 -10.09
C VAL A 39 -28.65 -15.02 -11.20
N ALA A 40 -29.27 -16.16 -10.89
CA ALA A 40 -30.05 -16.93 -11.85
C ALA A 40 -31.25 -16.14 -12.38
N GLU A 41 -31.98 -15.45 -11.51
CA GLU A 41 -33.12 -14.61 -11.90
C GLU A 41 -32.68 -13.43 -12.79
N ILE A 42 -31.59 -12.73 -12.45
CA ILE A 42 -31.07 -11.63 -13.26
C ILE A 42 -30.63 -12.14 -14.64
N ALA A 43 -29.80 -13.19 -14.68
CA ALA A 43 -29.30 -13.76 -15.93
C ALA A 43 -30.45 -14.30 -16.81
N GLY A 44 -31.44 -14.96 -16.20
CA GLY A 44 -32.61 -15.46 -16.91
C GLY A 44 -33.47 -14.34 -17.51
N ARG A 45 -33.66 -13.23 -16.79
CA ARG A 45 -34.36 -12.04 -17.31
C ARG A 45 -33.61 -11.39 -18.46
N ASP A 46 -32.30 -11.22 -18.33
CA ASP A 46 -31.47 -10.61 -19.37
C ASP A 46 -31.43 -11.49 -20.64
N ALA A 47 -31.32 -12.82 -20.46
CA ALA A 47 -31.38 -13.78 -21.56
C ALA A 47 -32.75 -13.77 -22.26
N ALA A 48 -33.85 -13.70 -21.51
CA ALA A 48 -35.19 -13.57 -22.08
C ALA A 48 -35.36 -12.24 -22.84
N ALA A 49 -34.83 -11.14 -22.31
CA ALA A 49 -34.87 -9.82 -22.95
C ALA A 49 -34.05 -9.76 -24.24
N ALA A 50 -32.86 -10.37 -24.27
CA ALA A 50 -32.04 -10.51 -25.48
C ALA A 50 -32.77 -11.38 -26.53
N THR A 51 -33.29 -12.53 -26.11
CA THR A 51 -34.03 -13.45 -26.99
C THR A 51 -35.26 -12.77 -27.60
N ALA A 52 -36.00 -11.97 -26.82
CA ALA A 52 -37.14 -11.20 -27.31
C ALA A 52 -36.76 -10.14 -28.36
N LYS A 53 -35.50 -9.67 -28.37
CA LYS A 53 -34.93 -8.79 -29.40
C LYS A 53 -34.31 -9.54 -30.58
N GLY A 54 -34.34 -10.88 -30.59
CA GLY A 54 -33.64 -11.72 -31.57
C GLY A 54 -32.13 -11.74 -31.39
N GLU A 55 -31.62 -11.31 -30.24
CA GLU A 55 -30.19 -11.28 -29.90
C GLU A 55 -29.81 -12.56 -29.14
N VAL A 56 -28.58 -13.04 -29.34
CA VAL A 56 -28.03 -14.12 -28.51
C VAL A 56 -27.71 -13.56 -27.12
N PRO A 57 -28.19 -14.19 -26.03
CA PRO A 57 -27.84 -13.77 -24.67
C PRO A 57 -26.33 -13.67 -24.47
N ALA A 58 -25.86 -12.56 -23.90
CA ALA A 58 -24.44 -12.36 -23.63
C ALA A 58 -23.88 -13.39 -22.62
N LEU A 59 -24.72 -13.88 -21.71
CA LEU A 59 -24.38 -14.83 -20.64
C LEU A 59 -25.54 -15.82 -20.46
N THR A 60 -25.22 -17.11 -20.33
CA THR A 60 -26.19 -18.12 -19.85
C THR A 60 -26.29 -18.07 -18.32
N VAL A 61 -27.36 -18.65 -17.77
CA VAL A 61 -27.55 -18.74 -16.31
C VAL A 61 -26.41 -19.54 -15.67
N GLU A 62 -26.02 -20.67 -16.27
CA GLU A 62 -24.95 -21.54 -15.78
C GLU A 62 -23.61 -20.78 -15.74
N ARG A 63 -23.30 -20.02 -16.79
CA ARG A 63 -22.09 -19.21 -16.85
C ARG A 63 -22.13 -18.07 -15.83
N ALA A 64 -23.28 -17.44 -15.62
CA ALA A 64 -23.43 -16.40 -14.61
C ALA A 64 -23.20 -16.93 -13.18
N LEU A 65 -23.72 -18.11 -12.87
CA LEU A 65 -23.50 -18.78 -11.58
C LEU A 65 -22.03 -19.18 -11.38
N ALA A 66 -21.39 -19.73 -12.41
CA ALA A 66 -19.98 -20.07 -12.38
C ALA A 66 -19.10 -18.82 -12.15
N ASN A 67 -19.39 -17.73 -12.86
CA ASN A 67 -18.70 -16.45 -12.68
C ASN A 67 -18.88 -15.90 -11.27
N TYR A 68 -20.09 -15.99 -10.70
CA TYR A 68 -20.35 -15.54 -9.33
C TYR A 68 -19.54 -16.34 -8.32
N ARG A 69 -19.48 -17.67 -8.47
CA ARG A 69 -18.64 -18.54 -7.62
C ARG A 69 -17.16 -18.17 -7.72
N SER A 70 -16.62 -18.04 -8.93
CA SER A 70 -15.22 -17.65 -9.15
C SER A 70 -14.92 -16.28 -8.51
N ALA A 71 -15.83 -15.31 -8.61
CA ALA A 71 -15.67 -14.02 -7.95
C ALA A 71 -15.64 -14.10 -6.41
N LEU A 72 -16.37 -15.05 -5.81
CA LEU A 72 -16.29 -15.32 -4.37
C LEU A 72 -14.96 -15.96 -3.99
N GLU A 73 -14.48 -16.94 -4.75
CA GLU A 73 -13.21 -17.63 -4.52
C GLU A 73 -12.02 -16.65 -4.64
N ASP A 74 -11.95 -15.88 -5.73
CA ASP A 74 -10.94 -14.84 -5.93
C ASP A 74 -11.00 -13.75 -4.86
N GLY A 75 -12.21 -13.39 -4.45
CA GLY A 75 -12.45 -12.42 -3.40
C GLY A 75 -11.93 -12.89 -2.03
N LEU A 76 -12.13 -14.17 -1.69
CA LEU A 76 -11.61 -14.80 -0.49
C LEU A 76 -10.08 -14.83 -0.51
N LEU A 77 -9.48 -15.33 -1.60
CA LEU A 77 -8.03 -15.37 -1.78
C LEU A 77 -7.41 -13.97 -1.64
N ARG A 78 -8.06 -12.96 -2.23
CA ARG A 78 -7.62 -11.57 -2.12
C ARG A 78 -7.64 -11.09 -0.67
N ILE A 79 -8.73 -11.31 0.07
CA ILE A 79 -8.81 -10.87 1.47
C ILE A 79 -7.77 -11.59 2.33
N MET A 80 -7.59 -12.90 2.17
CA MET A 80 -6.57 -13.66 2.89
C MET A 80 -5.16 -13.11 2.62
N SER A 81 -4.86 -12.80 1.36
CA SER A 81 -3.55 -12.30 0.94
C SER A 81 -3.18 -10.95 1.58
N LYS A 82 -4.16 -10.13 1.98
CA LYS A 82 -3.92 -8.84 2.66
C LYS A 82 -3.13 -8.99 3.96
N MET A 83 -3.25 -10.14 4.62
CA MET A 83 -2.54 -10.49 5.85
C MET A 83 -1.43 -11.52 5.62
N GLY A 84 -1.10 -11.84 4.36
CA GLY A 84 -0.11 -12.87 4.02
C GLY A 84 -0.56 -14.31 4.30
N ILE A 85 -1.87 -14.57 4.43
CA ILE A 85 -2.39 -15.92 4.70
C ILE A 85 -2.60 -16.66 3.38
N ALA A 86 -1.98 -17.83 3.25
CA ALA A 86 -1.99 -18.62 2.00
C ALA A 86 -3.03 -19.75 1.97
N THR A 87 -3.60 -20.17 3.12
CA THR A 87 -4.52 -21.32 3.19
C THR A 87 -5.81 -20.98 3.91
N VAL A 88 -6.94 -21.45 3.36
CA VAL A 88 -8.28 -21.23 3.95
C VAL A 88 -8.36 -21.87 5.33
N ASP A 89 -7.70 -23.02 5.53
CA ASP A 89 -7.66 -23.69 6.83
C ASP A 89 -7.03 -22.84 7.93
N SER A 90 -5.98 -22.07 7.61
CA SER A 90 -5.36 -21.15 8.57
C SER A 90 -6.20 -19.88 8.78
N TYR A 91 -6.98 -19.48 7.77
CA TYR A 91 -7.87 -18.33 7.87
C TYR A 91 -9.13 -18.64 8.70
N ARG A 92 -9.66 -19.86 8.59
CA ARG A 92 -10.88 -20.28 9.26
C ARG A 92 -10.76 -20.18 10.78
N GLY A 93 -11.65 -19.41 11.39
CA GLY A 93 -11.65 -19.18 12.84
C GLY A 93 -10.52 -18.27 13.35
N ALA A 94 -9.69 -17.69 12.47
CA ALA A 94 -8.58 -16.82 12.87
C ALA A 94 -9.02 -15.44 13.35
N GLN A 95 -10.27 -15.02 13.06
CA GLN A 95 -10.83 -13.73 13.46
C GLN A 95 -9.95 -12.53 13.07
N VAL A 96 -9.45 -12.52 11.82
CA VAL A 96 -8.68 -11.39 11.25
C VAL A 96 -9.58 -10.23 10.84
N PHE A 97 -10.37 -9.78 11.81
CA PHE A 97 -11.34 -8.69 11.73
C PHE A 97 -11.24 -7.84 12.98
N GLU A 98 -11.82 -6.65 12.91
CA GLU A 98 -12.00 -5.79 14.07
C GLU A 98 -13.45 -5.32 14.14
N ALA A 99 -14.03 -5.35 15.34
CA ALA A 99 -15.38 -4.88 15.58
C ALA A 99 -15.37 -3.40 15.98
N LEU A 100 -16.17 -2.59 15.29
CA LEU A 100 -16.41 -1.19 15.63
C LEU A 100 -17.89 -1.02 15.94
N GLY A 101 -18.23 -0.47 17.10
CA GLY A 101 -19.62 -0.20 17.46
C GLY A 101 -20.38 -1.33 18.15
N LEU A 102 -19.85 -2.56 18.20
CA LEU A 102 -20.51 -3.68 18.90
C LEU A 102 -20.18 -3.67 20.40
N SER A 103 -21.19 -3.90 21.23
CA SER A 103 -21.00 -4.05 22.68
C SER A 103 -20.14 -5.26 23.03
N GLN A 104 -19.40 -5.16 24.13
CA GLN A 104 -18.53 -6.23 24.59
C GLN A 104 -19.30 -7.53 24.89
N ASP A 105 -20.51 -7.45 25.43
CA ASP A 105 -21.37 -8.63 25.69
C ASP A 105 -21.67 -9.43 24.42
N VAL A 106 -21.92 -8.76 23.29
CA VAL A 106 -22.14 -9.41 21.99
C VAL A 106 -20.85 -10.07 21.51
N VAL A 107 -19.72 -9.35 21.61
CA VAL A 107 -18.40 -9.84 21.18
C VAL A 107 -17.98 -11.04 22.01
N ASP A 108 -18.09 -10.99 23.33
CA ASP A 108 -17.73 -12.10 24.22
C ASP A 108 -18.58 -13.35 23.99
N ARG A 109 -19.85 -13.15 23.62
CA ARG A 109 -20.77 -14.26 23.35
C ARG A 109 -20.54 -14.89 21.97
N CYS A 110 -20.31 -14.08 20.94
CA CYS A 110 -20.32 -14.53 19.54
C CYS A 110 -18.95 -14.56 18.88
N PHE A 111 -18.06 -13.64 19.24
CA PHE A 111 -16.81 -13.33 18.55
C PHE A 111 -15.62 -13.23 19.51
N ARG A 112 -15.64 -14.05 20.56
CA ARG A 112 -14.66 -13.98 21.66
C ARG A 112 -13.23 -13.99 21.13
N GLY A 113 -12.45 -12.98 21.52
CA GLY A 113 -11.07 -12.77 21.09
C GLY A 113 -10.91 -11.66 20.04
N THR A 114 -12.00 -11.21 19.42
CA THR A 114 -11.98 -10.07 18.49
C THR A 114 -11.84 -8.76 19.24
N THR A 115 -10.92 -7.90 18.80
CA THR A 115 -10.81 -6.53 19.30
C THR A 115 -12.09 -5.76 18.98
N ALA A 116 -12.67 -5.13 19.99
CA ALA A 116 -13.86 -4.31 19.86
C ALA A 116 -13.60 -2.91 20.42
N ARG A 117 -13.88 -1.88 19.62
CA ARG A 117 -13.72 -0.47 20.04
C ARG A 117 -15.03 0.28 19.84
N LEU A 118 -15.21 1.34 20.63
CA LEU A 118 -16.42 2.17 20.64
C LEU A 118 -17.70 1.34 20.87
N PRO A 119 -17.79 0.55 21.96
CA PRO A 119 -18.95 -0.32 22.18
C PRO A 119 -20.23 0.50 22.32
N ALA A 120 -21.24 0.20 21.49
CA ALA A 120 -22.52 0.93 21.51
C ALA A 120 -23.73 0.02 21.28
N VAL A 121 -23.69 -0.81 20.25
CA VAL A 121 -24.79 -1.64 19.76
C VAL A 121 -24.85 -2.96 20.54
N GLY A 122 -25.93 -3.13 21.30
CA GLY A 122 -26.26 -4.34 22.06
C GLY A 122 -27.30 -5.24 21.39
N TRP A 123 -27.72 -6.28 22.10
CA TRP A 123 -28.73 -7.24 21.65
C TRP A 123 -30.06 -6.58 21.28
N GLU A 124 -30.48 -5.55 22.03
CA GLU A 124 -31.74 -4.84 21.80
C GLU A 124 -31.75 -4.15 20.44
N THR A 125 -30.70 -3.39 20.13
CA THR A 125 -30.56 -2.69 18.84
C THR A 125 -30.45 -3.67 17.68
N ILE A 126 -29.65 -4.74 17.81
CA ILE A 126 -29.54 -5.78 16.79
C ILE A 126 -30.90 -6.43 16.51
N THR A 127 -31.66 -6.73 17.57
CA THR A 127 -32.99 -7.33 17.46
C THR A 127 -33.97 -6.38 16.79
N ALA A 128 -33.98 -5.10 17.19
CA ALA A 128 -34.83 -4.07 16.60
C ALA A 128 -34.55 -3.90 15.10
N ASP A 129 -33.28 -3.82 14.70
CA ASP A 129 -32.87 -3.72 13.30
C ASP A 129 -33.29 -4.94 12.48
N ALA A 130 -33.11 -6.14 13.03
CA ALA A 130 -33.53 -7.38 12.39
C ALA A 130 -35.06 -7.43 12.18
N LEU A 131 -35.82 -7.07 13.21
CA LEU A 131 -37.29 -7.02 13.17
C LEU A 131 -37.80 -5.92 12.24
N ALA A 132 -37.12 -4.77 12.15
CA ALA A 132 -37.48 -3.71 11.21
C ALA A 132 -37.34 -4.16 9.76
N ARG A 133 -36.24 -4.86 9.42
CA ARG A 133 -36.04 -5.45 8.09
C ARG A 133 -37.05 -6.55 7.80
N HIS A 134 -37.34 -7.40 8.78
CA HIS A 134 -38.38 -8.42 8.68
C HIS A 134 -39.74 -7.79 8.39
N THR A 135 -40.15 -6.82 9.19
CA THR A 135 -41.42 -6.09 9.01
C THR A 135 -41.48 -5.45 7.63
N ALA A 136 -40.40 -4.82 7.15
CA ALA A 136 -40.38 -4.24 5.81
C ALA A 136 -40.54 -5.27 4.67
N GLY A 137 -40.14 -6.53 4.87
CA GLY A 137 -40.28 -7.61 3.90
C GLY A 137 -41.61 -8.36 3.98
N PHE A 138 -42.27 -8.37 5.13
CA PHE A 138 -43.42 -9.23 5.43
C PHE A 138 -44.67 -8.49 5.98
N SER A 139 -44.66 -7.15 6.09
CA SER A 139 -45.83 -6.39 6.55
C SER A 139 -47.05 -6.60 5.67
N GLU A 140 -48.25 -6.45 6.24
CA GLU A 140 -49.49 -6.29 5.47
C GLU A 140 -50.01 -4.85 5.57
N PRO A 141 -50.22 -4.15 4.45
CA PRO A 141 -49.90 -4.56 3.07
C PRO A 141 -48.37 -4.65 2.84
N LEU A 142 -47.96 -5.52 1.92
CA LEU A 142 -46.55 -5.69 1.57
C LEU A 142 -45.98 -4.36 1.08
N LYS A 143 -44.94 -3.88 1.77
CA LYS A 143 -44.21 -2.67 1.41
C LYS A 143 -43.55 -2.80 0.03
N PHE A 144 -43.09 -4.01 -0.32
CA PHE A 144 -42.48 -4.33 -1.61
C PHE A 144 -43.25 -5.45 -2.31
N LYS A 145 -43.84 -5.18 -3.47
CA LYS A 145 -44.54 -6.18 -4.28
C LYS A 145 -43.55 -6.94 -5.18
N ARG A 146 -43.83 -8.20 -5.50
CA ARG A 146 -43.04 -8.96 -6.49
C ARG A 146 -42.95 -8.18 -7.80
N GLY A 147 -41.73 -8.06 -8.34
CA GLY A 147 -41.46 -7.24 -9.55
C GLY A 147 -41.16 -5.76 -9.28
N THR A 148 -41.25 -5.29 -8.03
CA THR A 148 -40.77 -3.94 -7.68
C THR A 148 -39.26 -3.97 -7.39
N ALA A 149 -38.55 -2.93 -7.83
CA ALA A 149 -37.13 -2.78 -7.54
C ALA A 149 -36.93 -2.46 -6.06
N LEU A 150 -35.89 -3.06 -5.45
CA LEU A 150 -35.49 -2.70 -4.10
C LEU A 150 -34.99 -1.24 -4.06
N PRO A 151 -35.19 -0.52 -2.94
CA PRO A 151 -34.64 0.81 -2.77
C PRO A 151 -33.12 0.81 -2.97
N ARG A 152 -32.61 1.82 -3.65
CA ARG A 152 -31.17 2.04 -3.74
C ARG A 152 -30.71 2.60 -2.40
N SER A 153 -29.67 2.01 -1.80
CA SER A 153 -29.18 2.44 -0.48
C SER A 153 -28.41 3.75 -0.49
N GLY A 154 -27.74 4.08 -1.61
CA GLY A 154 -26.79 5.19 -1.66
C GLY A 154 -25.41 4.88 -1.08
N ALA A 155 -25.14 3.63 -0.65
CA ALA A 155 -23.89 3.28 0.03
C ALA A 155 -22.62 3.60 -0.77
N TYR A 156 -22.64 3.44 -2.10
CA TYR A 156 -21.46 3.65 -2.95
C TYR A 156 -21.42 5.01 -3.65
N MET A 157 -22.58 5.63 -3.85
CA MET A 157 -22.76 6.89 -4.55
C MET A 157 -23.86 7.70 -3.87
N PRO A 158 -23.66 9.01 -3.65
CA PRO A 158 -24.72 9.84 -3.09
C PRO A 158 -25.93 9.83 -4.02
N ILE A 159 -27.10 9.57 -3.44
CA ILE A 159 -28.41 9.69 -4.09
C ILE A 159 -29.32 10.47 -3.15
N LYS A 160 -30.40 11.03 -3.71
CA LYS A 160 -31.42 11.67 -2.90
C LYS A 160 -32.03 10.66 -1.92
N ASP A 161 -32.20 11.07 -0.66
CA ASP A 161 -32.81 10.27 0.41
C ASP A 161 -32.08 8.94 0.73
N GLY A 162 -30.81 8.80 0.32
CA GLY A 162 -29.96 7.65 0.63
C GLY A 162 -29.01 7.90 1.80
N GLU A 163 -28.05 6.98 1.99
CA GLU A 163 -27.01 7.10 3.02
C GLU A 163 -26.25 8.45 2.92
N PRO A 164 -26.05 9.18 4.03
CA PRO A 164 -25.26 10.42 4.05
C PRO A 164 -23.82 10.21 3.58
N HIS A 165 -23.26 11.18 2.85
CA HIS A 165 -21.85 11.18 2.44
C HIS A 165 -21.17 12.46 2.92
N ALA A 166 -19.95 12.33 3.45
CA ALA A 166 -19.11 13.48 3.81
C ALA A 166 -18.91 14.46 2.64
N TYR A 167 -18.89 13.94 1.41
CA TYR A 167 -18.92 14.74 0.19
C TYR A 167 -20.23 14.53 -0.57
N ASN A 168 -21.21 15.40 -0.27
CA ASN A 168 -22.43 15.55 -1.04
C ASN A 168 -22.35 16.82 -1.93
N PRO A 169 -23.28 17.00 -2.90
CA PRO A 169 -23.30 18.18 -3.77
C PRO A 169 -23.28 19.55 -3.08
N MET A 170 -23.95 19.71 -1.95
CA MET A 170 -23.95 20.96 -1.19
C MET A 170 -22.57 21.25 -0.59
N VAL A 171 -21.91 20.23 -0.04
CA VAL A 171 -20.57 20.35 0.55
C VAL A 171 -19.52 20.66 -0.52
N PHE A 172 -19.39 19.84 -1.56
CA PHE A 172 -18.28 20.00 -2.52
C PHE A 172 -18.43 21.25 -3.40
N ASN A 173 -19.67 21.68 -3.72
CA ASN A 173 -19.89 22.92 -4.47
C ASN A 173 -19.52 24.15 -3.65
N LYS A 174 -19.85 24.17 -2.35
CA LYS A 174 -19.46 25.27 -1.45
C LYS A 174 -17.95 25.29 -1.20
N LEU A 175 -17.30 24.13 -1.07
CA LEU A 175 -15.84 24.04 -0.99
C LEU A 175 -15.18 24.67 -2.23
N ARG A 176 -15.58 24.25 -3.44
CA ARG A 176 -15.08 24.85 -4.69
C ARG A 176 -15.35 26.36 -4.75
N ALA A 177 -16.55 26.80 -4.40
CA ALA A 177 -16.88 28.23 -4.39
C ALA A 177 -16.02 29.04 -3.41
N SER A 178 -15.65 28.46 -2.27
CA SER A 178 -14.74 29.09 -1.29
C SER A 178 -13.30 29.15 -1.79
N SER A 179 -12.86 28.15 -2.56
CA SER A 179 -11.50 28.06 -3.10
C SER A 179 -11.24 29.12 -4.18
N LEU A 180 -12.28 29.58 -4.86
CA LEU A 180 -12.22 30.59 -5.92
C LEU A 180 -12.21 32.04 -5.40
N LYS A 181 -12.36 32.26 -4.09
CA LYS A 181 -12.58 33.59 -3.51
C LYS A 181 -11.58 33.85 -2.39
N PRO A 182 -10.40 34.45 -2.69
CA PRO A 182 -9.44 34.84 -1.67
C PRO A 182 -10.07 35.74 -0.61
N ARG A 183 -9.63 35.59 0.64
CA ARG A 183 -9.98 36.47 1.75
C ARG A 183 -9.56 37.91 1.45
N LYS A 184 -10.41 38.90 1.74
CA LYS A 184 -10.03 40.31 1.64
C LYS A 184 -9.28 40.77 2.89
N GLU A 185 -8.43 41.78 2.71
CA GLU A 185 -7.74 42.43 3.83
C GLU A 185 -8.76 42.98 4.84
N GLY A 186 -8.59 42.66 6.13
CA GLY A 186 -9.50 43.05 7.21
C GLY A 186 -10.66 42.08 7.48
N GLU A 187 -10.91 41.07 6.64
CA GLU A 187 -11.91 40.02 6.92
C GLU A 187 -11.35 38.99 7.92
N ALA A 188 -12.13 38.64 8.94
CA ALA A 188 -11.75 37.60 9.91
C ALA A 188 -11.63 36.22 9.23
N VAL A 189 -12.66 35.81 8.49
CA VAL A 189 -12.69 34.61 7.64
C VAL A 189 -13.43 34.99 6.34
N ALA A 190 -13.10 34.33 5.22
CA ALA A 190 -13.79 34.57 3.96
C ALA A 190 -15.27 34.08 4.05
N PRO A 191 -16.28 34.92 3.72
CA PRO A 191 -17.70 34.54 3.86
C PRO A 191 -18.13 33.31 3.06
N ALA A 192 -17.43 33.01 1.97
CA ALA A 192 -17.69 31.80 1.18
C ALA A 192 -17.17 30.52 1.88
N TYR A 193 -16.09 30.64 2.66
CA TYR A 193 -15.54 29.55 3.44
C TYR A 193 -16.38 29.28 4.69
N GLU A 194 -16.88 30.33 5.37
CA GLU A 194 -17.82 30.18 6.49
C GLU A 194 -19.05 29.36 6.08
N LYS A 195 -19.71 29.73 4.96
CA LYS A 195 -20.85 28.97 4.43
C LYS A 195 -20.53 27.50 4.12
N TYR A 196 -19.29 27.20 3.74
CA TYR A 196 -18.82 25.84 3.51
C TYR A 196 -18.66 25.09 4.83
N VAL A 197 -18.01 25.69 5.83
CA VAL A 197 -17.84 25.11 7.16
C VAL A 197 -19.19 24.92 7.87
N ASP A 198 -20.11 25.86 7.73
CA ASP A 198 -21.48 25.77 8.27
C ASP A 198 -22.22 24.57 7.67
N GLU A 199 -22.07 24.32 6.37
CA GLU A 199 -22.67 23.16 5.71
C GLU A 199 -22.11 21.85 6.27
N VAL A 200 -20.78 21.75 6.40
CA VAL A 200 -20.13 20.55 6.95
C VAL A 200 -20.56 20.33 8.40
N THR A 201 -20.61 21.40 9.19
CA THR A 201 -20.99 21.34 10.61
C THR A 201 -22.47 20.98 10.78
N THR A 202 -23.35 21.56 9.96
CA THR A 202 -24.78 21.23 9.97
C THR A 202 -25.01 19.77 9.62
N GLN A 203 -24.36 19.28 8.56
CA GLN A 203 -24.44 17.87 8.18
C GLN A 203 -23.96 16.95 9.31
N ALA A 204 -22.82 17.26 9.93
CA ALA A 204 -22.26 16.47 11.02
C ALA A 204 -23.17 16.44 12.25
N ALA A 205 -23.85 17.56 12.56
CA ALA A 205 -24.77 17.66 13.69
C ALA A 205 -26.10 16.90 13.46
N GLU A 206 -26.57 16.83 12.22
CA GLU A 206 -27.81 16.14 11.83
C GLU A 206 -27.60 14.63 11.63
N ALA A 207 -26.48 14.26 11.01
CA ALA A 207 -26.12 12.87 10.74
C ALA A 207 -24.60 12.69 10.86
N PRO A 208 -24.08 12.41 12.07
CA PRO A 208 -22.66 12.11 12.28
C PRO A 208 -22.19 10.98 11.36
N ILE A 209 -21.09 11.20 10.64
CA ILE A 209 -20.54 10.24 9.68
C ILE A 209 -19.21 9.64 10.19
N SER A 210 -18.40 10.46 10.86
CA SER A 210 -17.06 10.10 11.34
C SER A 210 -16.99 10.15 12.87
N VAL A 211 -16.01 9.47 13.47
CA VAL A 211 -15.79 9.49 14.93
C VAL A 211 -15.58 10.93 15.44
N ARG A 212 -14.82 11.74 14.71
CA ARG A 212 -14.64 13.18 15.02
C ARG A 212 -15.91 14.04 14.99
N ASP A 213 -17.02 13.56 14.43
CA ASP A 213 -18.29 14.29 14.48
C ASP A 213 -18.95 14.17 15.87
N LEU A 214 -18.53 13.17 16.67
CA LEU A 214 -18.98 12.94 18.04
C LEU A 214 -18.15 13.69 19.09
N LEU A 215 -17.05 14.34 18.67
CA LEU A 215 -16.12 15.07 19.52
C LEU A 215 -16.23 16.57 19.28
N ASP A 216 -15.91 17.39 20.26
CA ASP A 216 -15.72 18.83 20.09
C ASP A 216 -14.54 19.30 20.93
N TYR A 217 -14.00 20.48 20.64
CA TYR A 217 -12.94 21.07 21.46
C TYR A 217 -13.58 21.79 22.65
N VAL A 218 -12.79 22.03 23.70
CA VAL A 218 -13.20 22.80 24.87
C VAL A 218 -12.79 24.27 24.69
N PRO A 219 -13.73 25.21 24.51
CA PRO A 219 -13.43 26.64 24.49
C PRO A 219 -12.77 27.10 25.80
N ALA A 220 -11.88 28.10 25.74
CA ALA A 220 -11.23 28.67 26.91
C ALA A 220 -12.25 29.09 27.97
N ARG A 221 -13.31 29.79 27.54
CA ARG A 221 -14.39 30.27 28.42
C ARG A 221 -15.11 29.14 29.13
N ALA A 222 -15.34 28.01 28.45
CA ALA A 222 -15.96 26.83 29.04
C ALA A 222 -15.06 26.16 30.08
N ALA A 223 -13.73 26.33 29.96
CA ALA A 223 -12.73 25.87 30.93
C ALA A 223 -12.36 26.94 31.98
N GLY A 224 -13.10 28.04 32.10
CA GLY A 224 -12.80 29.12 33.05
C GLY A 224 -11.54 29.93 32.73
N ARG A 225 -11.06 29.90 31.48
CA ARG A 225 -9.91 30.65 30.96
C ARG A 225 -10.37 31.75 30.00
N GLU A 226 -9.57 32.79 29.80
CA GLU A 226 -9.84 33.78 28.76
C GLU A 226 -9.27 33.33 27.40
N PRO A 227 -10.00 33.54 26.28
CA PRO A 227 -9.46 33.39 24.94
C PRO A 227 -8.24 34.30 24.71
N VAL A 228 -7.35 33.87 23.82
CA VAL A 228 -6.16 34.64 23.43
C VAL A 228 -6.50 35.54 22.24
N PRO A 229 -6.00 36.79 22.16
CA PRO A 229 -6.18 37.63 20.97
C PRO A 229 -5.62 36.97 19.71
N LEU A 230 -6.35 37.02 18.60
CA LEU A 230 -5.94 36.39 17.32
C LEU A 230 -4.57 36.87 16.82
N SER A 231 -4.18 38.10 17.14
CA SER A 231 -2.87 38.66 16.79
C SER A 231 -1.70 37.95 17.48
N GLU A 232 -1.95 37.22 18.56
CA GLU A 232 -0.95 36.48 19.31
C GLU A 232 -0.87 35.00 18.92
N VAL A 233 -1.77 34.54 18.04
CA VAL A 233 -1.76 33.19 17.47
C VAL A 233 -0.87 33.15 16.25
N GLU A 234 -0.10 32.07 16.09
CA GLU A 234 0.77 31.83 14.92
C GLU A 234 0.04 32.10 13.59
N SER A 235 0.78 32.52 12.56
CA SER A 235 0.20 32.97 11.29
C SER A 235 -0.46 31.83 10.51
N ALA A 236 -1.36 32.17 9.57
CA ALA A 236 -2.02 31.16 8.74
C ALA A 236 -1.00 30.49 7.81
N GLU A 237 -0.02 31.24 7.35
CA GLU A 237 1.10 30.77 6.57
C GLU A 237 1.93 29.74 7.34
N ASP A 238 2.25 29.99 8.61
CA ASP A 238 3.03 29.06 9.44
C ASP A 238 2.28 27.77 9.74
N ILE A 239 0.96 27.86 10.00
CA ILE A 239 0.10 26.68 10.11
C ILE A 239 0.06 25.91 8.78
N ALA A 240 -0.09 26.60 7.65
CA ALA A 240 -0.17 25.98 6.33
C ALA A 240 1.12 25.24 5.93
N ARG A 241 2.29 25.58 6.49
CA ARG A 241 3.54 24.80 6.30
C ARG A 241 3.45 23.38 6.86
N ARG A 242 2.57 23.13 7.82
CA ARG A 242 2.27 21.80 8.38
C ARG A 242 1.31 20.99 7.50
N PHE A 243 0.74 21.60 6.47
CA PHE A 243 -0.16 20.93 5.53
C PHE A 243 0.64 20.23 4.43
N CYS A 244 0.10 19.11 3.95
CA CYS A 244 0.66 18.36 2.83
C CYS A 244 -0.43 18.02 1.81
N THR A 245 -0.23 18.31 0.52
CA THR A 245 -1.07 17.72 -0.52
C THR A 245 -0.66 16.27 -0.71
N GLN A 246 -1.61 15.37 -0.48
CA GLN A 246 -1.33 13.94 -0.27
C GLN A 246 -1.00 13.19 -1.56
N ALA A 247 -0.34 12.04 -1.39
CA ALA A 247 0.15 11.17 -2.45
C ALA A 247 -0.94 10.79 -3.46
N MET A 248 -0.88 11.34 -4.67
CA MET A 248 -1.80 11.02 -5.77
C MET A 248 -1.01 10.89 -7.06
N SER A 249 -0.82 9.65 -7.54
CA SER A 249 0.10 9.39 -8.64
C SER A 249 -0.30 10.10 -9.94
N HIS A 250 0.67 10.67 -10.64
CA HIS A 250 0.53 10.93 -12.07
C HIS A 250 0.16 9.64 -12.82
N GLY A 251 -0.82 9.73 -13.72
CA GLY A 251 -1.52 8.60 -14.32
C GLY A 251 -2.89 8.33 -13.67
N SER A 252 -2.98 8.37 -12.33
CA SER A 252 -4.28 8.37 -11.63
C SER A 252 -4.97 9.71 -11.81
N ILE A 253 -4.23 10.80 -11.58
CA ILE A 253 -4.61 12.16 -11.95
C ILE A 253 -3.80 12.64 -13.15
N SER A 254 -4.33 13.62 -13.86
CA SER A 254 -3.71 14.27 -15.02
C SER A 254 -2.43 15.00 -14.61
N ARG A 255 -1.55 15.31 -15.58
CA ARG A 255 -0.35 16.11 -15.33
C ARG A 255 -0.73 17.49 -14.79
N GLU A 256 -1.77 18.10 -15.36
CA GLU A 256 -2.24 19.43 -15.00
C GLU A 256 -2.65 19.50 -13.53
N ALA A 257 -3.48 18.55 -13.07
CA ALA A 257 -3.89 18.49 -11.67
C ALA A 257 -2.72 18.18 -10.73
N HIS A 258 -1.82 17.28 -11.14
CA HIS A 258 -0.65 16.91 -10.32
C HIS A 258 0.33 18.07 -10.15
N GLU A 259 0.66 18.77 -11.23
CA GLU A 259 1.54 19.93 -11.20
C GLU A 259 0.89 21.08 -10.43
N ALA A 260 -0.40 21.36 -10.64
CA ALA A 260 -1.10 22.42 -9.91
C ALA A 260 -1.02 22.23 -8.38
N LEU A 261 -1.14 20.99 -7.89
CA LEU A 261 -0.96 20.67 -6.47
C LEU A 261 0.47 20.91 -5.98
N SER A 262 1.48 20.55 -6.78
CA SER A 262 2.88 20.79 -6.42
C SER A 262 3.24 22.27 -6.41
N HIS A 263 2.75 23.04 -7.38
CA HIS A 263 2.93 24.49 -7.42
C HIS A 263 2.25 25.16 -6.24
N ALA A 264 1.01 24.77 -5.91
CA ALA A 264 0.30 25.31 -4.74
C ALA A 264 1.07 25.06 -3.44
N ALA A 265 1.60 23.84 -3.27
CA ALA A 265 2.39 23.51 -2.09
C ALA A 265 3.70 24.31 -2.02
N ASN A 266 4.37 24.47 -3.17
CA ASN A 266 5.61 25.25 -3.28
C ASN A 266 5.39 26.74 -2.98
N ILE A 267 4.28 27.33 -3.45
CA ILE A 267 3.88 28.72 -3.13
C ILE A 267 3.70 28.91 -1.63
N LEU A 268 3.01 27.96 -0.97
CA LEU A 268 2.77 28.00 0.49
C LEU A 268 4.02 27.72 1.33
N GLY A 269 5.13 27.27 0.72
CA GLY A 269 6.24 26.70 1.47
C GLY A 269 5.89 25.42 2.24
N SER A 270 4.78 24.78 1.88
CA SER A 270 4.33 23.48 2.39
C SER A 270 4.93 22.35 1.53
N ARG A 271 4.33 21.14 1.53
CA ARG A 271 4.82 19.98 0.76
C ARG A 271 3.72 19.32 -0.08
N SER A 272 4.07 18.92 -1.30
CA SER A 272 3.27 18.00 -2.11
C SER A 272 3.96 16.65 -2.23
N ASN A 273 3.19 15.60 -2.54
CA ASN A 273 3.67 14.24 -2.65
C ASN A 273 3.38 13.65 -4.05
N THR A 274 4.39 13.04 -4.68
CA THR A 274 4.27 12.46 -6.03
C THR A 274 3.27 11.32 -6.16
N GLY A 275 2.99 10.62 -5.06
CA GLY A 275 2.40 9.29 -5.12
C GLY A 275 3.27 8.29 -5.88
N GLU A 276 2.68 7.14 -6.20
CA GLU A 276 3.37 5.94 -6.71
C GLU A 276 3.73 5.97 -8.21
N GLY A 277 3.58 7.12 -8.88
CA GLY A 277 3.59 7.18 -10.34
C GLY A 277 4.94 7.46 -10.99
N GLY A 278 5.98 7.68 -10.20
CA GLY A 278 7.17 8.41 -10.65
C GLY A 278 6.88 9.90 -10.85
N GLU A 279 7.89 10.67 -11.22
CA GLU A 279 7.75 12.07 -11.58
C GLU A 279 8.73 12.41 -12.71
N ASP A 280 8.29 13.23 -13.67
CA ASP A 280 9.12 13.63 -14.80
C ASP A 280 10.34 14.44 -14.32
N ALA A 281 11.53 14.06 -14.79
CA ALA A 281 12.79 14.66 -14.34
C ALA A 281 12.94 16.14 -14.72
N GLU A 282 12.20 16.62 -15.73
CA GLU A 282 12.13 18.05 -16.08
C GLU A 282 11.67 18.89 -14.87
N ARG A 283 10.81 18.32 -14.01
CA ARG A 283 10.20 19.00 -12.87
C ARG A 283 11.16 19.18 -11.69
N PHE A 284 12.30 18.49 -11.68
CA PHE A 284 13.24 18.53 -10.56
C PHE A 284 14.05 19.83 -10.50
N LYS A 285 13.98 20.64 -11.56
CA LYS A 285 14.61 21.95 -11.66
C LYS A 285 13.55 23.00 -11.98
N PRO A 286 13.81 24.29 -11.71
CA PRO A 286 12.98 25.36 -12.23
C PRO A 286 12.86 25.24 -13.75
N TYR A 287 11.64 25.41 -14.29
CA TYR A 287 11.42 25.32 -15.73
C TYR A 287 12.23 26.39 -16.47
N ALA A 288 12.92 25.99 -17.55
CA ALA A 288 13.77 26.90 -18.33
C ALA A 288 12.95 27.86 -19.20
N ALA A 289 11.73 27.47 -19.57
CA ALA A 289 10.80 28.25 -20.37
C ALA A 289 9.37 28.04 -19.85
N ASP A 290 8.45 28.86 -20.33
CA ASP A 290 7.02 28.61 -20.15
C ASP A 290 6.68 27.24 -20.76
N VAL A 291 5.99 26.40 -19.99
CA VAL A 291 5.62 25.06 -20.43
C VAL A 291 4.31 25.15 -21.19
N GLU A 292 4.30 24.68 -22.44
CA GLU A 292 3.07 24.39 -23.16
C GLU A 292 2.83 22.88 -23.15
N ILE A 293 1.92 22.40 -22.31
CA ILE A 293 1.50 20.99 -22.33
C ILE A 293 0.58 20.83 -23.53
N THR A 294 1.18 20.48 -24.67
CA THR A 294 0.48 20.11 -25.90
C THR A 294 0.59 18.61 -26.08
N ASP A 295 -0.52 17.97 -26.43
CA ASP A 295 -0.48 16.59 -26.95
C ASP A 295 -0.44 16.71 -28.48
N PRO A 296 0.63 16.26 -29.16
CA PRO A 296 0.74 16.31 -30.62
C PRO A 296 -0.39 15.56 -31.35
N ALA A 297 -1.09 14.65 -30.66
CA ALA A 297 -2.25 13.92 -31.18
C ALA A 297 -3.54 14.74 -31.15
N VAL A 298 -3.57 15.85 -30.42
CA VAL A 298 -4.69 16.81 -30.41
C VAL A 298 -4.33 17.97 -31.32
N SER A 299 -5.33 18.45 -32.08
CA SER A 299 -5.26 19.51 -33.10
C SER A 299 -4.10 20.51 -32.99
N LYS A 300 -3.54 20.93 -34.12
CA LYS A 300 -2.51 21.99 -34.24
C LYS A 300 -2.91 23.32 -33.58
N ASP A 301 -4.19 23.50 -33.23
CA ASP A 301 -4.73 24.67 -32.53
C ASP A 301 -4.83 24.49 -31.00
N ALA A 302 -4.53 23.31 -30.46
CA ALA A 302 -4.61 23.00 -29.04
C ALA A 302 -3.40 23.57 -28.28
N ARG A 303 -3.37 24.89 -28.14
CA ARG A 303 -2.55 25.57 -27.14
C ARG A 303 -3.24 25.42 -25.79
N TRP A 304 -2.63 24.60 -24.93
CA TRP A 304 -2.94 24.51 -23.51
C TRP A 304 -4.31 23.90 -23.14
N PHE A 305 -4.31 22.88 -22.28
CA PHE A 305 -5.52 22.15 -21.85
C PHE A 305 -6.23 22.76 -20.62
N GLY A 306 -5.87 23.98 -20.17
CA GLY A 306 -6.51 24.61 -18.99
C GLY A 306 -6.44 26.13 -18.91
N GLU A 307 -6.66 26.73 -17.74
CA GLU A 307 -6.55 28.21 -17.56
C GLU A 307 -5.20 28.66 -16.94
N TRP A 308 -4.38 27.72 -16.44
CA TRP A 308 -3.10 27.97 -15.80
C TRP A 308 -2.02 27.04 -16.36
N ALA A 309 -0.78 27.52 -16.53
CA ALA A 309 0.40 26.75 -16.97
C ALA A 309 1.65 27.06 -16.13
N PRO A 310 2.61 26.11 -15.99
CA PRO A 310 3.90 26.40 -15.40
C PRO A 310 4.67 27.49 -16.18
N LYS A 311 5.23 28.45 -15.44
CA LYS A 311 5.99 29.57 -15.97
C LYS A 311 7.49 29.35 -15.86
N ALA A 312 8.26 29.98 -16.74
CA ALA A 312 9.72 29.99 -16.64
C ALA A 312 10.15 30.42 -15.22
N GLY A 313 11.09 29.67 -14.64
CA GLY A 313 11.60 29.88 -13.28
C GLY A 313 10.75 29.28 -12.15
N SER A 314 9.53 28.78 -12.43
CA SER A 314 8.71 28.10 -11.41
C SER A 314 9.21 26.67 -11.16
N LEU A 315 9.07 26.19 -9.92
CA LEU A 315 9.45 24.82 -9.52
C LEU A 315 8.22 23.90 -9.56
N GLY A 316 8.21 22.95 -10.49
CA GLY A 316 7.10 21.98 -10.65
C GLY A 316 7.29 20.66 -9.91
N GLY A 317 8.43 20.46 -9.24
CA GLY A 317 8.76 19.22 -8.53
C GLY A 317 8.00 19.09 -7.22
N SER A 318 7.58 17.86 -6.90
CA SER A 318 6.99 17.58 -5.58
C SER A 318 8.07 17.47 -4.50
N LYS A 319 7.84 17.99 -3.31
CA LYS A 319 8.85 17.92 -2.24
C LYS A 319 8.97 16.54 -1.59
N ILE A 320 7.85 15.82 -1.49
CA ILE A 320 7.81 14.43 -1.02
C ILE A 320 7.81 13.50 -2.22
N LYS A 321 8.70 12.51 -2.20
CA LYS A 321 8.88 11.50 -3.25
C LYS A 321 8.55 10.13 -2.66
N GLN A 322 7.54 9.47 -3.20
CA GLN A 322 7.06 8.19 -2.68
C GLN A 322 7.82 7.00 -3.27
N VAL A 323 8.22 6.07 -2.40
CA VAL A 323 8.77 4.76 -2.72
C VAL A 323 7.72 3.72 -2.36
N ALA A 324 7.06 3.16 -3.37
CA ALA A 324 6.00 2.15 -3.23
C ALA A 324 6.41 0.81 -3.85
N SER A 325 5.64 -0.25 -3.62
CA SER A 325 5.98 -1.64 -3.95
C SER A 325 6.42 -1.89 -5.40
N ALA A 326 5.87 -1.19 -6.37
CA ALA A 326 6.25 -1.38 -7.78
C ALA A 326 7.51 -0.61 -8.22
N ARG A 327 8.04 0.28 -7.37
CA ARG A 327 9.22 1.14 -7.67
C ARG A 327 9.11 1.93 -8.98
N PHE A 328 7.89 2.30 -9.38
CA PHE A 328 7.70 3.08 -10.61
C PHE A 328 8.41 4.43 -10.52
N GLY A 329 9.30 4.68 -11.49
CA GLY A 329 10.04 5.95 -11.60
C GLY A 329 11.00 6.23 -10.44
N VAL A 330 11.33 5.23 -9.62
CA VAL A 330 12.29 5.38 -8.51
C VAL A 330 13.71 5.26 -9.05
N THR A 331 14.30 6.39 -9.42
CA THR A 331 15.70 6.51 -9.86
C THR A 331 16.55 7.23 -8.81
N PRO A 332 17.90 7.14 -8.85
CA PRO A 332 18.76 7.92 -7.97
C PRO A 332 18.47 9.42 -8.05
N THR A 333 18.25 9.95 -9.26
CA THR A 333 17.91 11.37 -9.49
C THR A 333 16.55 11.74 -8.89
N TYR A 334 15.55 10.86 -9.01
CA TYR A 334 14.25 11.01 -8.35
C TYR A 334 14.39 11.06 -6.82
N LEU A 335 15.23 10.21 -6.24
CA LEU A 335 15.43 10.13 -4.79
C LEU A 335 16.17 11.36 -4.24
N VAL A 336 17.17 11.88 -4.96
CA VAL A 336 17.94 13.06 -4.50
C VAL A 336 17.25 14.40 -4.79
N SER A 337 16.21 14.43 -5.63
CA SER A 337 15.37 15.62 -5.81
C SER A 337 14.31 15.78 -4.71
N ALA A 338 14.18 14.80 -3.81
CA ALA A 338 13.28 14.84 -2.66
C ALA A 338 13.79 15.77 -1.55
N GLU A 339 12.89 16.55 -0.96
CA GLU A 339 13.07 17.11 0.38
C GLU A 339 12.63 16.12 1.46
N GLN A 340 11.78 15.15 1.12
CA GLN A 340 11.36 14.05 2.00
C GLN A 340 11.07 12.79 1.16
N LEU A 341 11.47 11.63 1.65
CA LEU A 341 11.17 10.34 1.04
C LEU A 341 10.06 9.64 1.82
N GLU A 342 9.05 9.10 1.14
CA GLU A 342 7.94 8.39 1.79
C GLU A 342 7.88 6.92 1.37
N ILE A 343 8.10 6.00 2.30
CA ILE A 343 7.83 4.57 2.11
C ILE A 343 6.34 4.35 2.26
N LYS A 344 5.68 3.91 1.18
CA LYS A 344 4.24 3.62 1.20
C LYS A 344 4.00 2.15 1.54
N ALA A 345 3.86 1.85 2.83
CA ALA A 345 3.46 0.50 3.25
C ALA A 345 1.99 0.19 2.89
N ALA A 346 1.08 1.16 3.06
CA ALA A 346 -0.33 0.98 2.71
C ALA A 346 -1.06 2.31 2.42
N GLN A 347 -2.32 2.22 1.99
CA GLN A 347 -3.26 3.36 1.88
C GLN A 347 -4.65 2.99 2.39
N GLY A 348 -5.37 3.94 2.97
CA GLY A 348 -6.64 3.67 3.66
C GLY A 348 -7.75 3.05 2.83
N SER A 349 -7.82 3.36 1.52
CA SER A 349 -8.85 2.84 0.61
C SER A 349 -8.61 1.41 0.09
N LYS A 350 -7.44 0.85 0.37
CA LYS A 350 -7.09 -0.54 0.08
C LYS A 350 -5.85 -1.00 0.85
N PRO A 351 -5.97 -1.14 2.19
CA PRO A 351 -4.91 -1.74 2.99
C PRO A 351 -4.71 -3.20 2.58
N GLY A 352 -3.46 -3.66 2.61
CA GLY A 352 -3.07 -5.02 2.20
C GLY A 352 -3.05 -5.26 0.68
N GLU A 353 -3.17 -4.22 -0.15
CA GLU A 353 -3.12 -4.31 -1.61
C GLU A 353 -2.21 -3.22 -2.21
N GLY A 354 -1.77 -3.44 -3.46
CA GLY A 354 -0.92 -2.50 -4.20
C GLY A 354 -1.67 -1.38 -4.95
N GLY A 355 -0.92 -0.45 -5.51
CA GLY A 355 -1.41 0.57 -6.45
C GLY A 355 -2.03 -0.04 -7.71
N HIS A 356 -3.15 0.54 -8.20
CA HIS A 356 -3.86 0.07 -9.39
C HIS A 356 -3.97 1.23 -10.38
N ILE A 357 -3.56 1.01 -11.63
CA ILE A 357 -3.85 1.91 -12.74
C ILE A 357 -4.33 1.08 -13.94
N PRO A 358 -5.57 1.32 -14.43
CA PRO A 358 -6.07 0.66 -15.63
C PRO A 358 -5.22 0.97 -16.86
N GLY A 359 -5.02 -0.01 -17.74
CA GLY A 359 -4.13 0.09 -18.90
C GLY A 359 -4.48 1.23 -19.86
N HIS A 360 -5.76 1.54 -20.02
CA HIS A 360 -6.22 2.68 -20.83
C HIS A 360 -5.89 4.06 -20.24
N LYS A 361 -5.27 4.12 -19.06
CA LYS A 361 -4.67 5.32 -18.47
C LYS A 361 -3.14 5.30 -18.50
N VAL A 362 -2.53 4.23 -19.01
CA VAL A 362 -1.08 4.09 -19.15
C VAL A 362 -0.70 4.55 -20.56
N THR A 363 -0.78 5.87 -20.76
CA THR A 363 -0.35 6.54 -22.00
C THR A 363 1.17 6.49 -22.15
N LYS A 364 1.71 6.89 -23.30
CA LYS A 364 3.17 7.02 -23.51
C LYS A 364 3.89 7.80 -22.41
N GLU A 365 3.30 8.91 -21.99
CA GLU A 365 3.83 9.77 -20.92
C GLU A 365 3.89 9.00 -19.59
N VAL A 366 2.80 8.36 -19.20
CA VAL A 366 2.71 7.57 -17.96
C VAL A 366 3.65 6.37 -18.01
N ALA A 367 3.69 5.66 -19.14
CA ALA A 367 4.53 4.50 -19.38
C ALA A 367 6.02 4.85 -19.28
N ARG A 368 6.44 5.98 -19.87
CA ARG A 368 7.80 6.52 -19.78
C ARG A 368 8.19 6.77 -18.32
N ASN A 369 7.38 7.53 -17.58
CA ASN A 369 7.67 7.88 -16.19
C ASN A 369 7.76 6.64 -15.28
N ARG A 370 7.01 5.58 -15.62
CA ARG A 370 6.96 4.33 -14.87
C ARG A 370 7.94 3.26 -15.34
N HIS A 371 8.64 3.46 -16.45
CA HIS A 371 9.46 2.43 -17.10
C HIS A 371 8.67 1.13 -17.34
N SER A 372 7.47 1.29 -17.91
CA SER A 372 6.53 0.21 -18.21
C SER A 372 6.07 0.24 -19.67
N PRO A 373 5.48 -0.85 -20.19
CA PRO A 373 4.80 -0.83 -21.49
C PRO A 373 3.58 0.10 -21.49
N GLU A 374 3.33 0.74 -22.64
CA GLU A 374 2.11 1.53 -22.88
C GLU A 374 0.87 0.60 -22.95
N GLY A 375 -0.28 1.09 -22.46
CA GLY A 375 -1.56 0.41 -22.59
C GLY A 375 -1.78 -0.78 -21.65
N VAL A 376 -0.75 -1.23 -20.93
CA VAL A 376 -0.82 -2.37 -20.02
C VAL A 376 -1.33 -1.94 -18.65
N THR A 377 -2.30 -2.65 -18.09
CA THR A 377 -2.78 -2.43 -16.72
C THR A 377 -1.65 -2.70 -15.72
N LEU A 378 -1.36 -1.73 -14.86
CA LEU A 378 -0.34 -1.89 -13.82
C LEU A 378 -1.02 -2.12 -12.48
N ILE A 379 -0.94 -3.36 -12.00
CA ILE A 379 -1.27 -3.75 -10.63
C ILE A 379 0.05 -3.93 -9.91
N SER A 380 0.30 -3.08 -8.91
CA SER A 380 1.52 -3.16 -8.11
C SER A 380 1.44 -4.40 -7.20
N PRO A 381 2.58 -5.02 -6.87
CA PRO A 381 2.62 -6.06 -5.86
C PRO A 381 2.00 -5.54 -4.55
N PRO A 382 1.23 -6.36 -3.80
CA PRO A 382 0.76 -5.95 -2.48
C PRO A 382 1.90 -5.64 -1.50
N PRO A 383 2.93 -6.49 -1.33
CA PRO A 383 4.06 -6.18 -0.48
C PRO A 383 5.15 -5.41 -1.23
N HIS A 384 5.98 -4.69 -0.47
CA HIS A 384 7.32 -4.35 -0.92
C HIS A 384 8.18 -5.62 -0.89
N HIS A 385 8.78 -6.03 -2.01
CA HIS A 385 9.62 -7.23 -2.08
C HIS A 385 11.00 -7.07 -1.39
N ASP A 386 11.21 -5.93 -0.75
CA ASP A 386 12.34 -5.62 0.14
C ASP A 386 11.87 -5.20 1.55
N ILE A 387 10.61 -5.55 1.92
CA ILE A 387 10.06 -5.38 3.27
C ILE A 387 9.18 -6.60 3.60
N TYR A 388 9.77 -7.62 4.22
CA TYR A 388 9.02 -8.76 4.78
C TYR A 388 8.98 -8.78 6.30
N SER A 389 9.71 -7.87 6.92
CA SER A 389 9.88 -7.75 8.36
C SER A 389 10.20 -6.31 8.76
N ILE A 390 10.31 -6.04 10.06
CA ILE A 390 10.64 -4.70 10.55
C ILE A 390 12.12 -4.35 10.30
N GLU A 391 12.99 -5.34 10.32
CA GLU A 391 14.41 -5.21 9.98
C GLU A 391 14.63 -4.92 8.49
N ASP A 392 13.79 -5.46 7.61
CA ASP A 392 13.80 -5.10 6.19
C ASP A 392 13.33 -3.66 5.95
N LEU A 393 12.30 -3.22 6.68
CA LEU A 393 11.89 -1.82 6.66
C LEU A 393 13.04 -0.92 7.13
N ALA A 394 13.74 -1.29 8.20
CA ALA A 394 14.93 -0.58 8.68
C ALA A 394 16.03 -0.54 7.61
N GLN A 395 16.21 -1.63 6.85
CA GLN A 395 17.16 -1.68 5.74
C GLN A 395 16.76 -0.73 4.60
N LEU A 396 15.48 -0.65 4.22
CA LEU A 396 15.04 0.32 3.22
C LEU A 396 15.17 1.75 3.71
N ILE A 397 14.82 2.05 4.97
CA ILE A 397 15.05 3.39 5.56
C ILE A 397 16.53 3.75 5.49
N TYR A 398 17.40 2.80 5.81
CA TYR A 398 18.85 2.96 5.71
C TYR A 398 19.28 3.24 4.25
N ASP A 399 18.82 2.45 3.28
CA ASP A 399 19.15 2.65 1.85
C ASP A 399 18.74 4.05 1.36
N LEU A 400 17.54 4.51 1.74
CA LEU A 400 17.01 5.82 1.36
C LEU A 400 17.79 6.98 1.99
N LYS A 401 18.13 6.88 3.28
CA LYS A 401 19.00 7.85 3.96
C LYS A 401 20.43 7.82 3.41
N ARG A 402 20.89 6.70 2.85
CA ARG A 402 22.20 6.61 2.19
C ARG A 402 22.22 7.35 0.86
N VAL A 403 21.29 7.08 -0.03
CA VAL A 403 21.24 7.76 -1.33
C VAL A 403 20.90 9.25 -1.20
N ASN A 404 20.03 9.63 -0.25
CA ASN A 404 19.74 11.03 0.04
C ASN A 404 19.83 11.33 1.54
N SER A 405 21.04 11.65 2.01
CA SER A 405 21.31 11.97 3.41
C SER A 405 20.69 13.29 3.90
N ARG A 406 20.02 14.04 3.02
CA ARG A 406 19.40 15.34 3.35
C ARG A 406 17.89 15.23 3.57
N ALA A 407 17.26 14.12 3.16
CA ALA A 407 15.81 13.97 3.20
C ALA A 407 15.40 13.10 4.40
N PRO A 408 14.50 13.56 5.29
CA PRO A 408 13.82 12.67 6.22
C PRO A 408 13.03 11.58 5.48
N VAL A 409 12.88 10.44 6.13
CA VAL A 409 12.12 9.30 5.64
C VAL A 409 10.83 9.16 6.44
N SER A 410 9.69 9.21 5.75
CA SER A 410 8.38 8.89 6.32
C SER A 410 7.93 7.48 5.98
N VAL A 411 7.16 6.87 6.86
CA VAL A 411 6.46 5.60 6.59
C VAL A 411 4.96 5.83 6.66
N LYS A 412 4.26 5.54 5.56
CA LYS A 412 2.80 5.66 5.46
C LYS A 412 2.12 4.34 5.83
N LEU A 413 1.47 4.35 6.98
CA LEU A 413 0.67 3.25 7.55
C LEU A 413 -0.83 3.56 7.40
N VAL A 414 -1.66 2.57 7.70
CA VAL A 414 -3.12 2.73 7.79
C VAL A 414 -3.58 2.42 9.20
N SER A 415 -4.54 3.20 9.68
CA SER A 415 -5.19 2.98 10.97
C SER A 415 -5.84 1.58 11.04
N GLN A 416 -5.44 0.83 12.06
CA GLN A 416 -5.99 -0.47 12.48
C GLN A 416 -5.56 -0.73 13.94
N ALA A 417 -6.20 -1.65 14.66
CA ALA A 417 -5.68 -2.04 15.98
C ALA A 417 -4.26 -2.60 15.87
N GLY A 418 -3.40 -2.21 16.81
CA GLY A 418 -1.99 -2.60 16.86
C GLY A 418 -1.07 -1.70 16.04
N VAL A 419 -1.60 -0.71 15.32
CA VAL A 419 -0.78 0.22 14.52
C VAL A 419 0.19 1.01 15.40
N GLY A 420 -0.14 1.29 16.67
CA GLY A 420 0.78 1.95 17.60
C GLY A 420 2.04 1.11 17.88
N THR A 421 1.88 -0.22 17.97
CA THR A 421 3.03 -1.15 18.11
C THR A 421 3.91 -1.14 16.87
N ILE A 422 3.28 -1.13 15.68
CA ILE A 422 4.00 -1.03 14.41
C ILE A 422 4.75 0.31 14.34
N ALA A 423 4.11 1.41 14.74
CA ALA A 423 4.73 2.73 14.77
C ALA A 423 5.95 2.78 15.71
N ALA A 424 5.92 2.09 16.86
CA ALA A 424 7.10 1.96 17.72
C ALA A 424 8.24 1.18 17.03
N GLY A 425 7.92 0.13 16.27
CA GLY A 425 8.89 -0.57 15.42
C GLY A 425 9.49 0.34 14.35
N VAL A 426 8.65 1.09 13.64
CA VAL A 426 9.04 2.09 12.63
C VAL A 426 9.97 3.15 13.24
N ALA A 427 9.67 3.58 14.47
CA ALA A 427 10.49 4.53 15.19
C ALA A 427 11.88 3.96 15.52
N LYS A 428 11.95 2.71 15.96
CA LYS A 428 13.22 1.98 16.21
C LYS A 428 13.99 1.69 14.92
N ALA A 429 13.29 1.52 13.81
CA ALA A 429 13.86 1.43 12.46
C ALA A 429 14.39 2.78 11.93
N GLN A 430 14.25 3.86 12.72
CA GLN A 430 14.80 5.19 12.50
C GLN A 430 14.18 5.94 11.32
N ALA A 431 12.88 5.74 11.08
CA ALA A 431 12.10 6.71 10.32
C ALA A 431 12.05 8.06 11.06
N ASP A 432 11.70 9.14 10.36
CA ASP A 432 11.60 10.48 10.95
C ASP A 432 10.14 10.91 11.14
N ILE A 433 9.24 10.33 10.32
CA ILE A 433 7.82 10.67 10.28
C ILE A 433 7.03 9.36 10.15
N VAL A 434 5.96 9.22 10.93
CA VAL A 434 4.94 8.20 10.69
C VAL A 434 3.68 8.89 10.19
N GLN A 435 3.21 8.50 9.00
CA GLN A 435 1.93 8.96 8.48
C GLN A 435 0.85 7.90 8.76
N LEU A 436 -0.21 8.29 9.47
CA LEU A 436 -1.37 7.45 9.74
C LEU A 436 -2.51 7.84 8.80
N SER A 437 -2.91 6.93 7.93
CA SER A 437 -4.03 7.13 7.02
C SER A 437 -5.32 6.50 7.54
N GLY A 438 -6.41 7.25 7.52
CA GLY A 438 -7.75 6.75 7.81
C GLY A 438 -8.35 5.95 6.64
N HIS A 439 -9.31 5.07 6.95
CA HIS A 439 -10.06 4.27 5.96
C HIS A 439 -10.81 5.13 4.92
N ASP A 440 -11.13 6.38 5.27
CA ASP A 440 -11.83 7.36 4.45
C ASP A 440 -10.92 8.09 3.45
N GLY A 441 -9.66 7.63 3.27
CA GLY A 441 -8.75 8.10 2.24
C GLY A 441 -9.25 7.87 0.81
N GLY A 442 -8.97 8.81 -0.09
CA GLY A 442 -9.36 8.71 -1.51
C GLY A 442 -8.59 7.65 -2.31
N THR A 443 -9.07 7.34 -3.52
CA THR A 443 -8.34 6.51 -4.50
C THR A 443 -8.83 6.75 -5.93
N GLY A 444 -7.92 6.64 -6.90
CA GLY A 444 -8.28 6.64 -8.32
C GLY A 444 -8.87 5.32 -8.79
N ALA A 445 -8.43 4.20 -8.20
CA ALA A 445 -8.90 2.84 -8.51
C ALA A 445 -8.63 1.88 -7.33
N SER A 446 -9.69 1.22 -6.87
CA SER A 446 -9.63 0.22 -5.80
C SER A 446 -10.88 -0.69 -5.86
N PRO A 447 -10.80 -1.95 -5.43
CA PRO A 447 -11.99 -2.78 -5.22
C PRO A 447 -12.95 -2.14 -4.22
N LEU A 448 -14.25 -2.18 -4.52
CA LEU A 448 -15.27 -1.62 -3.63
C LEU A 448 -15.29 -2.30 -2.25
N ALA A 449 -14.98 -3.60 -2.20
CA ALA A 449 -14.89 -4.35 -0.95
C ALA A 449 -13.81 -3.77 -0.02
N SER A 450 -12.69 -3.29 -0.57
CA SER A 450 -11.59 -2.70 0.21
C SER A 450 -11.92 -1.29 0.67
N ILE A 451 -12.50 -0.47 -0.21
CA ILE A 451 -12.95 0.90 0.15
C ILE A 451 -13.94 0.89 1.32
N LYS A 452 -14.80 -0.12 1.39
CA LYS A 452 -15.88 -0.16 2.38
C LYS A 452 -15.54 -0.92 3.66
N ASN A 453 -14.60 -1.85 3.62
CA ASN A 453 -14.47 -2.85 4.70
C ASN A 453 -13.02 -3.09 5.14
N ALA A 454 -12.06 -2.25 4.74
CA ALA A 454 -10.67 -2.39 5.17
C ALA A 454 -10.11 -1.06 5.68
N GLY A 455 -9.39 -1.12 6.81
CA GLY A 455 -8.88 0.04 7.54
C GLY A 455 -9.91 0.61 8.53
N LEU A 456 -9.45 1.51 9.39
CA LEU A 456 -10.26 2.15 10.43
C LEU A 456 -10.19 3.69 10.41
N PRO A 457 -11.06 4.38 11.17
CA PRO A 457 -10.95 5.81 11.42
C PRO A 457 -9.54 6.19 11.88
N TRP A 458 -9.00 7.28 11.35
CA TRP A 458 -7.65 7.70 11.75
C TRP A 458 -7.62 8.19 13.20
N GLU A 459 -8.75 8.63 13.75
CA GLU A 459 -8.89 9.07 15.13
C GLU A 459 -8.37 8.00 16.10
N LEU A 460 -8.77 6.74 15.87
CA LEU A 460 -8.39 5.60 16.71
C LEU A 460 -6.91 5.24 16.54
N GLY A 461 -6.43 5.11 15.30
CA GLY A 461 -5.05 4.73 15.03
C GLY A 461 -4.04 5.81 15.40
N LEU A 462 -4.41 7.08 15.28
CA LEU A 462 -3.59 8.22 15.69
C LEU A 462 -3.45 8.27 17.22
N ALA A 463 -4.57 8.17 17.95
CA ALA A 463 -4.56 8.12 19.41
C ALA A 463 -3.72 6.95 19.93
N GLU A 464 -3.93 5.75 19.38
CA GLU A 464 -3.15 4.56 19.73
C GLU A 464 -1.64 4.76 19.46
N THR A 465 -1.30 5.35 18.31
CA THR A 465 0.10 5.64 17.95
C THR A 465 0.73 6.64 18.90
N GLN A 466 0.04 7.74 19.21
CA GLN A 466 0.48 8.74 20.18
C GLN A 466 0.77 8.09 21.54
N GLN A 467 -0.18 7.32 22.06
CA GLN A 467 -0.08 6.67 23.36
C GLN A 467 1.08 5.68 23.42
N VAL A 468 1.20 4.79 22.43
CA VAL A 468 2.27 3.77 22.41
C VAL A 468 3.64 4.41 22.28
N LEU A 469 3.80 5.43 21.43
CA LEU A 469 5.09 6.13 21.28
C LEU A 469 5.48 6.89 22.55
N VAL A 470 4.53 7.53 23.24
CA VAL A 470 4.80 8.20 24.53
C VAL A 470 5.18 7.18 25.59
N ALA A 471 4.41 6.10 25.74
CA ALA A 471 4.66 5.05 26.73
C ALA A 471 6.04 4.37 26.56
N ASN A 472 6.58 4.36 25.33
CA ASN A 472 7.90 3.79 25.01
C ASN A 472 9.04 4.82 24.98
N GLY A 473 8.79 6.10 25.25
CA GLY A 473 9.82 7.14 25.14
C GLY A 473 10.38 7.31 23.72
N LEU A 474 9.52 7.16 22.71
CA LEU A 474 9.87 7.25 21.28
C LEU A 474 9.17 8.43 20.57
N ARG A 475 8.20 9.08 21.22
CA ARG A 475 7.37 10.14 20.59
C ARG A 475 8.17 11.38 20.21
N ASP A 476 9.23 11.68 20.95
CA ASP A 476 10.16 12.80 20.72
C ASP A 476 10.98 12.64 19.44
N ARG A 477 11.15 11.40 18.94
CA ARG A 477 11.91 11.07 17.73
C ARG A 477 11.12 11.18 16.43
N MET A 478 9.80 11.32 16.54
CA MET A 478 8.86 11.14 15.43
C MET A 478 8.00 12.37 15.24
N THR A 479 7.83 12.76 13.99
CA THR A 479 6.69 13.59 13.58
C THR A 479 5.52 12.68 13.24
N LEU A 480 4.33 12.97 13.78
CA LEU A 480 3.10 12.27 13.40
C LEU A 480 2.35 13.08 12.35
N ARG A 481 2.12 12.46 11.19
CA ARG A 481 1.29 13.02 10.13
C ARG A 481 -0.01 12.22 10.02
N VAL A 482 -1.12 12.87 9.73
CA VAL A 482 -2.40 12.19 9.52
C VAL A 482 -3.07 12.61 8.22
N ASP A 483 -3.76 11.68 7.56
CA ASP A 483 -4.69 11.97 6.46
C ASP A 483 -5.95 11.07 6.53
N GLY A 484 -6.93 11.37 5.68
CA GLY A 484 -8.22 10.67 5.65
C GLY A 484 -9.37 11.62 5.97
N GLY A 485 -10.14 12.02 4.95
CA GLY A 485 -11.33 12.87 5.14
C GLY A 485 -11.14 14.27 5.75
N ILE A 486 -9.91 14.74 5.97
CA ILE A 486 -9.60 16.08 6.50
C ILE A 486 -10.01 17.16 5.49
N LYS A 487 -10.91 18.06 5.90
CA LYS A 487 -11.50 19.07 5.00
C LYS A 487 -11.79 20.43 5.65
N THR A 488 -11.65 20.58 6.97
CA THR A 488 -11.91 21.84 7.70
C THR A 488 -10.82 22.14 8.73
N GLY A 489 -10.76 23.39 9.22
CA GLY A 489 -9.85 23.76 10.32
C GLY A 489 -10.14 23.00 11.61
N ARG A 490 -11.42 22.67 11.86
CA ARG A 490 -11.82 21.81 12.99
C ARG A 490 -11.22 20.41 12.87
N ASP A 491 -11.24 19.79 11.68
CA ASP A 491 -10.62 18.47 11.48
C ASP A 491 -9.11 18.50 11.83
N VAL A 492 -8.41 19.58 11.46
CA VAL A 492 -6.99 19.80 11.80
C VAL A 492 -6.77 19.91 13.30
N VAL A 493 -7.60 20.71 14.00
CA VAL A 493 -7.50 20.85 15.47
C VAL A 493 -7.78 19.54 16.19
N MET A 494 -8.80 18.77 15.76
CA MET A 494 -9.08 17.44 16.34
C MET A 494 -7.89 16.49 16.16
N ALA A 495 -7.30 16.47 14.96
CA ALA A 495 -6.11 15.69 14.69
C ALA A 495 -4.92 16.11 15.57
N ALA A 496 -4.72 17.42 15.77
CA ALA A 496 -3.67 17.94 16.64
C ALA A 496 -3.86 17.48 18.09
N LEU A 497 -5.08 17.63 18.63
CA LEU A 497 -5.44 17.19 19.98
C LEU A 497 -5.20 15.70 20.20
N LEU A 498 -5.40 14.88 19.16
CA LEU A 498 -5.12 13.44 19.18
C LEU A 498 -3.64 13.07 18.95
N GLY A 499 -2.77 14.04 18.64
CA GLY A 499 -1.31 13.89 18.63
C GLY A 499 -0.61 14.17 17.29
N ALA A 500 -1.32 14.58 16.24
CA ALA A 500 -0.71 14.88 14.95
C ALA A 500 0.04 16.23 14.94
N ASP A 501 1.20 16.25 14.29
CA ASP A 501 2.01 17.44 14.03
C ASP A 501 1.78 18.01 12.60
N GLU A 502 1.38 17.15 11.65
CA GLU A 502 1.20 17.47 10.23
C GLU A 502 -0.09 16.88 9.64
N PHE A 503 -0.67 17.54 8.63
CA PHE A 503 -2.03 17.25 8.16
C PHE A 503 -2.11 17.10 6.63
N GLY A 504 -2.70 16.00 6.18
CA GLY A 504 -2.79 15.62 4.79
C GLY A 504 -4.12 15.94 4.11
N PHE A 505 -4.06 16.58 2.95
CA PHE A 505 -5.21 16.94 2.12
C PHE A 505 -5.12 16.25 0.76
N GLY A 506 -6.04 15.32 0.50
CA GLY A 506 -6.16 14.61 -0.79
C GLY A 506 -7.40 15.08 -1.55
N THR A 507 -8.54 14.44 -1.27
CA THR A 507 -9.83 14.74 -1.91
C THR A 507 -10.24 16.21 -1.79
N SER A 508 -10.07 16.84 -0.63
CA SER A 508 -10.38 18.25 -0.41
C SER A 508 -9.57 19.17 -1.33
N ALA A 509 -8.28 18.91 -1.53
CA ALA A 509 -7.44 19.64 -2.49
C ALA A 509 -7.87 19.40 -3.95
N LEU A 510 -8.30 18.19 -4.31
CA LEU A 510 -8.85 17.93 -5.65
C LEU A 510 -10.20 18.63 -5.87
N VAL A 511 -11.06 18.71 -4.85
CA VAL A 511 -12.32 19.48 -4.93
C VAL A 511 -12.03 20.97 -5.04
N ALA A 512 -11.02 21.47 -4.33
CA ALA A 512 -10.55 22.84 -4.50
C ALA A 512 -10.13 23.12 -5.95
N LEU A 513 -9.49 22.17 -6.64
CA LEU A 513 -9.17 22.24 -8.09
C LEU A 513 -10.36 22.03 -9.04
N GLY A 514 -11.54 21.66 -8.53
CA GLY A 514 -12.76 21.49 -9.35
C GLY A 514 -13.29 20.06 -9.46
N CYS A 515 -12.84 19.11 -8.64
CA CYS A 515 -13.43 17.77 -8.61
C CYS A 515 -14.92 17.84 -8.23
N VAL A 516 -15.77 17.26 -9.06
CA VAL A 516 -17.24 17.20 -8.87
C VAL A 516 -17.71 15.89 -8.25
N MET A 517 -16.80 15.11 -7.65
CA MET A 517 -17.10 13.83 -6.98
C MET A 517 -17.90 12.83 -7.83
N ALA A 518 -17.64 12.78 -9.14
CA ALA A 518 -18.31 11.86 -10.07
C ALA A 518 -17.98 10.37 -9.83
N ARG A 519 -16.90 10.06 -9.10
CA ARG A 519 -16.40 8.70 -8.79
C ARG A 519 -16.17 7.79 -10.01
N LYS A 520 -15.81 8.40 -11.15
CA LYS A 520 -15.44 7.72 -12.41
C LYS A 520 -13.92 7.73 -12.69
N CYS A 521 -13.12 7.92 -11.64
CA CYS A 521 -11.66 8.11 -11.74
C CYS A 521 -10.93 6.96 -12.45
N HIS A 522 -11.40 5.73 -12.23
CA HIS A 522 -10.87 4.50 -12.82
C HIS A 522 -11.28 4.32 -14.29
N LEU A 523 -12.34 4.98 -14.75
CA LEU A 523 -12.89 4.80 -16.10
C LEU A 523 -12.20 5.68 -17.15
N ASN A 524 -11.28 6.56 -16.76
CA ASN A 524 -10.69 7.57 -17.66
C ASN A 524 -11.72 8.54 -18.27
N THR A 525 -12.88 8.68 -17.63
CA THR A 525 -13.99 9.51 -18.11
C THR A 525 -14.28 10.69 -17.17
N CYS A 526 -13.24 11.23 -16.53
CA CYS A 526 -13.38 12.39 -15.65
C CYS A 526 -14.04 13.55 -16.42
N PRO A 527 -15.11 14.17 -15.90
CA PRO A 527 -15.81 15.24 -16.61
C PRO A 527 -15.06 16.59 -16.59
N VAL A 528 -14.08 16.74 -15.70
CA VAL A 528 -13.40 18.01 -15.38
C VAL A 528 -11.87 17.93 -15.50
N GLY A 529 -11.35 16.95 -16.25
CA GLY A 529 -9.91 16.88 -16.56
C GLY A 529 -8.97 16.51 -15.41
N ILE A 530 -9.46 16.15 -14.22
CA ILE A 530 -8.61 15.81 -13.06
C ILE A 530 -8.11 14.37 -13.10
N ALA A 531 -9.02 13.38 -13.10
CA ALA A 531 -8.66 11.97 -12.93
C ALA A 531 -8.70 11.20 -14.26
N THR A 532 -8.01 11.73 -15.28
CA THR A 532 -8.06 11.24 -16.66
C THR A 532 -6.76 11.51 -17.39
N GLN A 533 -6.41 10.61 -18.32
CA GLN A 533 -5.35 10.79 -19.31
C GLN A 533 -5.90 11.00 -20.72
N ASP A 534 -7.22 10.89 -20.91
CA ASP A 534 -7.90 11.25 -22.16
C ASP A 534 -7.68 12.75 -22.49
N PRO A 535 -7.11 13.09 -23.65
CA PRO A 535 -6.75 14.47 -23.98
C PRO A 535 -7.96 15.42 -24.07
N GLU A 536 -9.08 14.99 -24.67
CA GLU A 536 -10.30 15.82 -24.78
C GLU A 536 -10.89 16.16 -23.41
N ARG A 537 -10.76 15.25 -22.44
CA ARG A 537 -11.18 15.50 -21.06
C ARG A 537 -10.17 16.31 -20.28
N ARG A 538 -8.87 16.10 -20.49
CA ARG A 538 -7.81 16.94 -19.91
C ARG A 538 -8.00 18.41 -20.29
N ALA A 539 -8.42 18.68 -21.53
CA ALA A 539 -8.81 20.01 -22.02
C ALA A 539 -9.88 20.75 -21.20
N LYS A 540 -10.60 20.03 -20.33
CA LYS A 540 -11.65 20.59 -19.47
C LYS A 540 -11.14 20.96 -18.08
N PHE A 541 -9.84 20.83 -17.82
CA PHE A 541 -9.25 21.15 -16.54
C PHE A 541 -9.18 22.66 -16.34
N ALA A 542 -9.95 23.19 -15.40
CA ALA A 542 -10.03 24.63 -15.10
C ALA A 542 -9.40 25.01 -13.74
N GLY A 543 -8.77 24.06 -13.05
CA GLY A 543 -8.17 24.30 -11.73
C GLY A 543 -6.86 25.08 -11.81
N LYS A 544 -6.57 25.87 -10.79
CA LYS A 544 -5.32 26.65 -10.67
C LYS A 544 -4.63 26.39 -9.33
N PRO A 545 -3.29 26.51 -9.23
CA PRO A 545 -2.59 26.43 -7.96
C PRO A 545 -3.17 27.36 -6.90
N GLU A 546 -3.57 28.57 -7.30
CA GLU A 546 -4.12 29.61 -6.43
C GLU A 546 -5.43 29.16 -5.75
N ASP A 547 -6.21 28.29 -6.40
CA ASP A 547 -7.45 27.76 -5.82
C ASP A 547 -7.14 26.89 -4.58
N VAL A 548 -6.08 26.08 -4.67
CA VAL A 548 -5.62 25.22 -3.56
C VAL A 548 -4.96 26.06 -2.48
N VAL A 549 -4.13 27.04 -2.86
CA VAL A 549 -3.51 28.01 -1.93
C VAL A 549 -4.59 28.70 -1.11
N THR A 550 -5.63 29.22 -1.78
CA THR A 550 -6.76 29.90 -1.14
C THR A 550 -7.49 28.99 -0.16
N PHE A 551 -7.84 27.77 -0.56
CA PHE A 551 -8.49 26.79 0.30
C PHE A 551 -7.67 26.44 1.56
N LEU A 552 -6.36 26.20 1.38
CA LEU A 552 -5.49 25.83 2.49
C LEU A 552 -5.26 27.02 3.45
N LEU A 553 -5.12 28.25 2.94
CA LEU A 553 -5.03 29.44 3.80
C LEU A 553 -6.33 29.72 4.56
N HIS A 554 -7.50 29.53 3.94
CA HIS A 554 -8.76 29.62 4.68
C HIS A 554 -8.86 28.58 5.79
N THR A 555 -8.40 27.37 5.52
CA THR A 555 -8.36 26.28 6.50
C THR A 555 -7.42 26.62 7.65
N ALA A 556 -6.22 27.14 7.35
CA ALA A 556 -5.28 27.59 8.35
C ALA A 556 -5.79 28.78 9.17
N GLU A 557 -6.44 29.77 8.54
CA GLU A 557 -7.06 30.88 9.27
C GLU A 557 -8.17 30.38 10.21
N SER A 558 -8.99 29.43 9.77
CA SER A 558 -9.98 28.77 10.64
C SER A 558 -9.34 28.07 11.84
N VAL A 559 -8.17 27.42 11.67
CA VAL A 559 -7.40 26.86 12.79
C VAL A 559 -7.01 27.96 13.78
N ARG A 560 -6.54 29.12 13.31
CA ARG A 560 -6.14 30.23 14.19
C ARG A 560 -7.27 30.73 15.06
N HIS A 561 -8.46 30.89 14.48
CA HIS A 561 -9.66 31.30 15.23
C HIS A 561 -10.04 30.27 16.30
N ILE A 562 -9.95 28.99 15.98
CA ILE A 562 -10.22 27.92 16.96
C ILE A 562 -9.16 27.93 18.08
N LEU A 563 -7.87 28.08 17.74
CA LEU A 563 -6.79 28.19 18.74
C LEU A 563 -7.01 29.38 19.67
N ALA A 564 -7.35 30.55 19.12
CA ALA A 564 -7.67 31.75 19.88
C ALA A 564 -8.82 31.49 20.88
N ASP A 565 -9.91 30.88 20.41
CA ASP A 565 -11.07 30.52 21.25
C ASP A 565 -10.73 29.49 22.33
N MET A 566 -9.85 28.53 22.04
CA MET A 566 -9.31 27.56 23.01
C MET A 566 -8.32 28.17 24.01
N GLY A 567 -7.86 29.39 23.77
CA GLY A 567 -6.83 30.08 24.55
C GLY A 567 -5.42 29.55 24.29
N ALA A 568 -5.17 29.01 23.10
CA ALA A 568 -3.86 28.53 22.63
C ALA A 568 -3.26 29.50 21.61
N ARG A 569 -1.92 29.59 21.57
CA ARG A 569 -1.17 30.50 20.68
C ARG A 569 -0.60 29.76 19.46
N SER A 570 -0.45 28.45 19.56
CA SER A 570 0.06 27.61 18.48
C SER A 570 -0.59 26.22 18.48
N LEU A 571 -0.49 25.52 17.35
CA LEU A 571 -0.79 24.10 17.24
C LEU A 571 0.10 23.28 18.19
N ASP A 572 1.36 23.66 18.38
CA ASP A 572 2.27 22.96 19.30
C ASP A 572 1.78 23.00 20.75
N ASP A 573 1.02 24.03 21.16
CA ASP A 573 0.44 24.13 22.50
C ASP A 573 -0.64 23.06 22.77
N ILE A 574 -1.26 22.52 21.71
CA ILE A 574 -2.41 21.62 21.80
C ILE A 574 -2.10 20.19 21.34
N VAL A 575 -0.94 19.92 20.76
CA VAL A 575 -0.62 18.57 20.25
C VAL A 575 -0.68 17.53 21.38
N GLY A 576 -1.59 16.57 21.26
CA GLY A 576 -1.81 15.51 22.25
C GLY A 576 -2.57 15.93 23.52
N ARG A 577 -3.13 17.14 23.57
CA ARG A 577 -3.92 17.66 24.69
C ARG A 577 -5.37 17.18 24.65
N THR A 578 -5.58 15.86 24.76
CA THR A 578 -6.93 15.28 24.71
C THR A 578 -7.83 15.72 25.87
N ASP A 579 -7.27 16.29 26.94
CA ASP A 579 -8.02 16.98 28.00
C ASP A 579 -8.82 18.21 27.51
N LEU A 580 -8.49 18.71 26.32
CA LEU A 580 -9.24 19.79 25.65
C LEU A 580 -10.27 19.26 24.64
N LEU A 581 -10.58 17.97 24.67
CA LEU A 581 -11.70 17.36 23.94
C LEU A 581 -12.91 17.16 24.87
N ARG A 582 -14.10 17.24 24.29
CA ARG A 582 -15.39 16.93 24.93
C ARG A 582 -16.30 16.22 23.94
N ALA A 583 -17.40 15.64 24.41
CA ALA A 583 -18.45 15.16 23.53
C ALA A 583 -19.13 16.33 22.77
N ALA A 584 -19.43 16.12 21.48
CA ALA A 584 -20.14 17.10 20.67
C ALA A 584 -21.62 17.19 21.07
N PRO A 585 -22.23 18.39 21.07
CA PRO A 585 -23.68 18.53 21.23
C PRO A 585 -24.39 18.08 19.95
N LEU A 586 -24.97 16.87 19.95
CA LEU A 586 -25.71 16.33 18.81
C LEU A 586 -27.14 16.90 18.75
N ARG A 587 -27.61 17.37 17.58
CA ARG A 587 -28.99 17.89 17.42
C ARG A 587 -30.05 16.81 17.67
N ALA A 588 -29.81 15.58 17.23
CA ALA A 588 -30.70 14.46 17.49
C ALA A 588 -30.85 14.12 19.00
N ALA A 589 -29.87 14.48 19.83
CA ALA A 589 -29.97 14.34 21.28
C ALA A 589 -30.71 15.51 21.94
N ALA A 590 -30.75 16.70 21.30
CA ALA A 590 -31.44 17.88 21.81
C ALA A 590 -32.98 17.82 21.65
N GLU A 591 -33.48 17.06 20.67
CA GLU A 591 -34.93 16.81 20.51
C GLU A 591 -35.45 15.64 21.37
N ALA A 592 -34.56 14.92 22.05
CA ALA A 592 -34.86 13.79 22.94
C ALA A 592 -34.49 14.11 24.41
N ASP A 593 -35.20 15.09 24.98
CA ASP A 593 -35.43 15.41 26.40
C ASP A 593 -34.29 15.37 27.46
N ALA A 594 -34.41 16.28 28.42
CA ALA A 594 -33.47 16.80 29.43
C ALA A 594 -32.75 15.83 30.42
N GLY A 595 -32.57 14.55 30.12
CA GLY A 595 -31.91 13.58 31.03
C GLY A 595 -30.51 13.09 30.61
N TYR A 596 -30.10 13.37 29.37
CA TYR A 596 -28.90 12.73 28.77
C TYR A 596 -27.57 13.45 29.11
N ALA A 597 -27.62 14.77 29.35
CA ALA A 597 -26.44 15.56 29.71
C ALA A 597 -25.89 15.20 31.10
N ASP A 598 -26.76 14.85 32.05
CA ASP A 598 -26.36 14.50 33.42
C ASP A 598 -25.70 13.12 33.51
N ALA A 599 -26.06 12.18 32.61
CA ALA A 599 -25.46 10.85 32.57
C ALA A 599 -24.04 10.84 31.98
N LEU A 600 -23.75 11.73 31.03
CA LEU A 600 -22.40 11.94 30.48
C LEU A 600 -21.48 12.71 31.44
N MET A 601 -22.04 13.63 32.24
CA MET A 601 -21.27 14.40 33.24
C MET A 601 -21.02 13.63 34.54
N ALA A 602 -21.86 12.64 34.89
CA ALA A 602 -21.66 11.80 36.06
C ALA A 602 -20.52 10.77 35.90
N ALA A 603 -20.14 10.41 34.66
CA ALA A 603 -19.04 9.49 34.40
C ALA A 603 -17.65 10.16 34.51
N SER A 604 -17.54 11.46 34.21
CA SER A 604 -16.24 12.18 34.28
C SER A 604 -15.86 12.64 35.70
N ALA A 605 -16.83 12.69 36.63
CA ALA A 605 -16.61 13.18 38.00
C ALA A 605 -16.11 12.12 39.00
N ALA A 606 -16.02 10.83 38.61
CA ALA A 606 -15.67 9.73 39.51
C ALA A 606 -14.19 9.26 39.45
N GLY A 607 -13.33 9.99 38.74
CA GLY A 607 -11.89 9.68 38.64
C GLY A 607 -11.07 10.18 39.84
N GLU A 608 -11.36 9.71 41.05
CA GLU A 608 -10.35 9.77 42.12
C GLU A 608 -9.24 8.76 41.83
N ALA A 609 -8.00 9.16 42.14
CA ALA A 609 -6.76 8.45 41.90
C ALA A 609 -6.78 6.99 42.41
N GLY A 610 -7.30 6.09 41.57
CA GLY A 610 -7.27 4.66 41.78
C GLY A 610 -6.03 4.07 41.12
N SER A 611 -5.07 3.64 41.93
CA SER A 611 -4.02 2.71 41.49
C SER A 611 -4.67 1.54 40.76
N PHE A 612 -4.32 1.31 39.49
CA PHE A 612 -4.91 0.21 38.75
C PHE A 612 -3.94 -0.71 38.02
N THR A 613 -4.38 -1.95 38.08
CA THR A 613 -3.77 -3.22 37.71
C THR A 613 -3.72 -3.38 36.19
N PRO A 614 -2.62 -3.88 35.61
CA PRO A 614 -2.51 -4.08 34.17
C PRO A 614 -3.54 -5.11 33.66
N VAL A 615 -4.16 -4.80 32.51
CA VAL A 615 -4.98 -5.73 31.73
C VAL A 615 -4.11 -6.93 31.34
N ARG A 616 -4.39 -8.08 31.94
CA ARG A 616 -3.80 -9.36 31.54
C ARG A 616 -4.32 -9.73 30.16
N THR A 617 -3.51 -9.55 29.13
CA THR A 617 -3.65 -10.36 27.91
C THR A 617 -3.31 -11.81 28.27
N ASN A 618 -3.97 -12.78 27.65
CA ASN A 618 -3.75 -14.22 27.90
C ASN A 618 -2.40 -14.75 27.38
N ARG A 619 -1.40 -13.88 27.25
CA ARG A 619 0.01 -14.25 27.09
C ARG A 619 0.78 -13.40 28.09
N GLY A 620 1.38 -14.07 29.07
CA GLY A 620 2.17 -13.42 30.11
C GLY A 620 3.14 -12.41 29.51
N VAL A 621 3.30 -11.29 30.22
CA VAL A 621 4.35 -10.30 29.99
C VAL A 621 5.68 -11.05 29.89
N MET A 622 6.24 -11.16 28.67
CA MET A 622 7.62 -11.58 28.50
C MET A 622 8.49 -10.36 28.81
N ASP A 623 9.14 -10.39 29.96
CA ASP A 623 10.26 -9.52 30.28
C ASP A 623 11.44 -9.88 29.37
N VAL A 624 11.68 -9.04 28.36
CA VAL A 624 12.75 -9.20 27.37
C VAL A 624 14.14 -8.95 27.98
N GLY A 625 14.23 -8.60 29.27
CA GLY A 625 15.49 -8.41 30.00
C GLY A 625 16.17 -9.70 30.49
N ALA A 626 15.47 -10.83 30.58
CA ALA A 626 16.00 -12.05 31.21
C ALA A 626 16.59 -13.10 30.24
N LEU A 627 16.57 -12.85 28.93
CA LEU A 627 16.98 -13.83 27.90
C LEU A 627 18.44 -13.68 27.42
N LEU A 628 19.24 -12.82 28.08
CA LEU A 628 20.64 -12.63 27.69
C LEU A 628 21.66 -13.40 28.55
N HIS A 629 21.29 -14.01 29.68
CA HIS A 629 22.26 -14.76 30.51
C HIS A 629 21.64 -15.91 31.32
N ALA A 630 21.44 -17.09 30.72
CA ALA A 630 21.47 -18.38 31.44
C ALA A 630 21.59 -19.59 30.47
N PRO A 631 22.40 -20.62 30.79
CA PRO A 631 22.65 -21.78 29.94
C PRO A 631 21.62 -22.92 30.15
N HIS A 632 21.47 -23.76 29.12
CA HIS A 632 20.78 -25.05 29.00
C HIS A 632 20.18 -25.73 30.25
N ILE A 633 18.85 -26.02 30.24
CA ILE A 633 18.12 -27.17 30.85
C ILE A 633 16.77 -27.27 30.08
N GLY A 634 16.19 -28.37 29.59
CA GLY A 634 16.06 -29.76 30.05
C GLY A 634 14.60 -30.02 30.45
N ASP A 635 13.96 -31.06 29.90
CA ASP A 635 12.54 -31.49 30.05
C ASP A 635 11.82 -31.17 31.37
N ALA A 636 10.57 -30.69 31.29
CA ALA A 636 9.54 -30.91 32.32
C ALA A 636 8.10 -30.68 31.78
N THR A 637 7.28 -31.72 31.89
CA THR A 637 5.84 -31.80 31.69
C THR A 637 5.05 -31.02 32.76
N LEU A 638 3.96 -30.34 32.39
CA LEU A 638 3.03 -29.71 33.35
C LEU A 638 1.56 -30.02 33.06
N ALA A 639 0.86 -30.38 34.13
CA ALA A 639 -0.48 -30.97 34.22
C ALA A 639 -1.62 -29.94 34.31
N ALA A 640 -2.85 -30.42 34.07
CA ALA A 640 -4.10 -29.65 34.06
C ALA A 640 -4.64 -29.35 35.48
N PRO A 641 -5.37 -28.22 35.70
CA PRO A 641 -6.08 -27.95 36.95
C PRO A 641 -7.56 -28.36 36.91
N GLY A 642 -8.05 -28.79 38.08
CA GLY A 642 -9.34 -29.44 38.33
C GLY A 642 -10.56 -28.53 38.52
N ALA A 643 -11.70 -29.20 38.65
CA ALA A 643 -13.06 -28.66 38.67
C ALA A 643 -13.50 -28.11 40.04
N GLU A 644 -14.27 -27.02 40.03
CA GLU A 644 -15.05 -26.54 41.17
C GLU A 644 -16.56 -26.52 40.85
N THR A 645 -17.34 -26.87 41.87
CA THR A 645 -18.80 -27.09 41.89
C THR A 645 -19.63 -25.81 42.01
N PRO A 646 -20.90 -25.77 41.53
CA PRO A 646 -21.73 -24.56 41.51
C PRO A 646 -22.63 -24.38 42.76
N VAL A 647 -22.89 -23.12 43.11
CA VAL A 647 -23.80 -22.66 44.19
C VAL A 647 -25.16 -22.23 43.58
N PRO A 648 -26.32 -22.54 44.17
CA PRO A 648 -27.63 -22.29 43.55
C PRO A 648 -28.19 -20.89 43.83
N VAL A 649 -28.77 -20.25 42.80
CA VAL A 649 -29.50 -18.98 42.88
C VAL A 649 -31.00 -19.24 43.01
N LYS A 650 -31.64 -18.59 43.99
CA LYS A 650 -33.08 -18.69 44.28
C LYS A 650 -33.93 -17.89 43.29
N SER A 651 -35.03 -18.49 42.87
CA SER A 651 -36.10 -17.93 42.04
C SER A 651 -36.84 -16.75 42.69
N ARG A 652 -37.18 -15.72 41.91
CA ARG A 652 -38.21 -14.73 42.25
C ARG A 652 -39.23 -14.59 41.13
N ASP A 653 -40.45 -14.33 41.58
CA ASP A 653 -41.75 -14.53 40.96
C ASP A 653 -42.00 -13.92 39.58
N ARG A 654 -42.68 -14.71 38.75
CA ARG A 654 -43.50 -14.28 37.62
C ARG A 654 -44.88 -13.90 38.13
N ASN A 655 -45.21 -12.61 38.19
CA ASN A 655 -46.57 -12.11 37.92
C ASN A 655 -46.61 -10.59 38.03
N GLN A 656 -46.61 -9.90 36.89
CA GLN A 656 -47.35 -8.66 36.70
C GLN A 656 -47.61 -8.47 35.20
N ARG A 657 -48.86 -8.73 34.80
CA ARG A 657 -49.41 -8.40 33.49
C ARG A 657 -49.51 -6.87 33.38
N ARG A 658 -49.07 -6.29 32.26
CA ARG A 658 -49.50 -4.96 31.82
C ARG A 658 -50.11 -5.07 30.43
N ASP A 659 -51.18 -4.31 30.29
CA ASP A 659 -52.21 -4.27 29.25
C ASP A 659 -51.67 -3.78 27.89
N PRO A 660 -51.97 -4.45 26.75
CA PRO A 660 -51.52 -4.05 25.43
C PRO A 660 -52.59 -3.20 24.72
N SER A 661 -52.82 -1.96 25.18
CA SER A 661 -53.61 -1.01 24.42
C SER A 661 -53.20 0.43 24.75
N ASP A 662 -52.06 0.87 24.21
CA ASP A 662 -51.90 2.28 23.88
C ASP A 662 -50.83 2.50 22.79
N ARG A 663 -51.36 2.91 21.62
CA ARG A 663 -50.83 3.88 20.65
C ARG A 663 -49.58 3.53 19.85
N VAL A 664 -49.89 3.12 18.62
CA VAL A 664 -49.10 3.26 17.39
C VAL A 664 -48.62 4.71 17.21
N ALA A 665 -47.30 4.88 17.24
CA ALA A 665 -46.58 6.01 16.66
C ALA A 665 -45.42 5.45 15.80
N PRO A 666 -45.01 6.11 14.70
CA PRO A 666 -43.89 5.64 13.90
C PRO A 666 -42.61 5.69 14.75
N LEU A 667 -42.13 4.52 15.18
CA LEU A 667 -40.91 4.34 15.96
C LEU A 667 -39.67 4.57 15.08
N PHE A 668 -39.40 5.84 14.75
CA PHE A 668 -38.06 6.35 14.48
C PHE A 668 -37.53 7.00 15.76
N GLY A 669 -37.45 6.22 16.85
CA GLY A 669 -37.13 6.77 18.17
C GLY A 669 -36.81 5.70 19.20
N SER A 670 -35.93 4.74 18.88
CA SER A 670 -35.36 3.85 19.89
C SER A 670 -33.88 4.17 20.09
N HIS A 671 -33.60 4.72 21.27
CA HIS A 671 -32.33 5.19 21.83
C HIS A 671 -31.09 4.39 21.41
N PRO A 672 -30.06 5.04 20.83
CA PRO A 672 -28.70 4.54 20.94
C PRO A 672 -28.22 4.76 22.38
N LYS A 673 -27.74 3.70 23.04
CA LYS A 673 -26.75 3.90 24.11
C LYS A 673 -25.59 4.68 23.47
N GLY A 674 -25.13 5.73 24.13
CA GLY A 674 -24.02 6.56 23.63
C GLY A 674 -22.78 5.72 23.34
N VAL A 675 -21.97 6.19 22.39
CA VAL A 675 -20.65 5.63 22.16
C VAL A 675 -19.75 6.05 23.32
N ASP A 676 -19.14 5.07 24.01
CA ASP A 676 -18.09 5.36 24.98
C ASP A 676 -16.81 5.80 24.23
N LEU A 677 -16.40 7.04 24.47
CA LEU A 677 -15.22 7.66 23.87
C LEU A 677 -14.04 7.71 24.85
N ASP A 678 -14.24 7.42 26.13
CA ASP A 678 -13.21 7.56 27.18
C ASP A 678 -12.11 6.50 27.01
N GLU A 679 -12.48 5.27 26.68
CA GLU A 679 -11.52 4.19 26.38
C GLU A 679 -10.73 4.48 25.08
N ALA A 680 -11.31 5.24 24.14
CA ALA A 680 -10.70 5.55 22.85
C ALA A 680 -9.78 6.79 22.89
N VAL A 681 -9.93 7.66 23.90
CA VAL A 681 -9.30 8.98 23.97
C VAL A 681 -8.57 9.16 25.31
N TRP A 682 -7.69 8.21 25.65
CA TRP A 682 -6.83 8.33 26.84
C TRP A 682 -5.82 9.48 26.71
N SER A 683 -5.50 10.17 27.81
CA SER A 683 -4.63 11.34 27.81
C SER A 683 -3.14 11.00 27.90
N THR A 684 -2.43 11.25 26.81
CA THR A 684 -0.96 11.21 26.78
C THR A 684 -0.44 12.45 26.05
N CYS A 685 -0.05 13.46 26.83
CA CYS A 685 0.56 14.68 26.29
C CYS A 685 1.94 14.40 25.72
N ARG A 686 2.30 15.12 24.66
CA ARG A 686 3.69 15.15 24.20
C ARG A 686 4.54 15.89 25.24
N PRO A 687 5.70 15.35 25.69
CA PRO A 687 6.63 16.11 26.53
C PRO A 687 7.10 17.38 25.79
N ALA A 688 7.19 18.50 26.50
CA ALA A 688 7.70 19.76 25.95
C ALA A 688 9.20 19.63 25.65
N LEU A 689 9.54 19.28 24.42
CA LEU A 689 10.91 19.17 23.92
C LEU A 689 10.95 19.58 22.44
N ASP A 690 12.07 20.21 22.05
CA ASP A 690 12.40 20.50 20.65
C ASP A 690 12.21 19.23 19.80
N ARG A 691 11.63 19.38 18.60
CA ARG A 691 11.44 18.26 17.67
C ARG A 691 12.80 17.65 17.36
N LEU A 692 13.09 16.46 17.88
CA LEU A 692 14.28 15.72 17.53
C LEU A 692 13.92 14.85 16.34
N PHE A 693 14.36 15.24 15.14
CA PHE A 693 14.44 14.27 14.05
C PHE A 693 15.35 13.13 14.50
N ALA A 694 15.03 11.90 14.09
CA ALA A 694 15.88 10.75 14.43
C ALA A 694 17.32 11.10 14.04
N ALA A 695 18.21 11.11 15.04
CA ALA A 695 19.61 11.44 14.83
C ALA A 695 20.16 10.62 13.67
N ALA A 696 21.06 11.20 12.87
CA ALA A 696 21.76 10.46 11.82
C ALA A 696 22.29 9.15 12.42
N GLN A 697 21.98 8.01 11.77
CA GLN A 697 22.32 6.71 12.34
C GLN A 697 23.83 6.65 12.57
N ALA A 698 24.26 6.38 13.80
CA ALA A 698 25.70 6.21 14.12
C ALA A 698 26.32 4.96 13.46
N HIS A 699 25.51 4.10 12.84
CA HIS A 699 25.92 2.86 12.17
C HIS A 699 26.51 3.07 10.76
N ALA A 700 27.06 4.24 10.46
CA ALA A 700 28.07 4.34 9.41
C ALA A 700 29.22 3.42 9.83
N SER A 701 29.31 2.22 9.26
CA SER A 701 30.49 1.39 9.43
C SER A 701 31.71 2.19 9.02
N ASP A 702 32.88 1.87 9.59
CA ASP A 702 34.16 2.53 9.25
C ASP A 702 34.41 2.59 7.72
N ASP A 703 33.84 1.66 6.96
CA ASP A 703 33.87 1.61 5.48
C ASP A 703 33.19 2.82 4.81
N GLU A 704 32.13 3.37 5.40
CA GLU A 704 31.43 4.52 4.84
C GLU A 704 32.13 5.83 5.17
N ALA A 705 32.78 5.93 6.34
CA ALA A 705 33.70 7.02 6.61
C ALA A 705 34.86 7.00 5.61
N ALA A 706 35.37 5.82 5.24
CA ALA A 706 36.38 5.65 4.20
C ALA A 706 35.85 6.03 2.80
N LEU A 707 34.67 5.56 2.38
CA LEU A 707 34.06 5.97 1.09
C LEU A 707 33.69 7.46 1.06
N ALA A 708 33.24 8.04 2.18
CA ALA A 708 32.97 9.46 2.31
C ALA A 708 34.26 10.30 2.30
N SER A 709 35.37 9.78 2.83
CA SER A 709 36.69 10.42 2.74
C SER A 709 37.22 10.48 1.30
N LEU A 710 36.71 9.62 0.42
CA LEU A 710 37.01 9.66 -1.01
C LEU A 710 36.10 10.62 -1.78
N LEU A 711 34.95 11.05 -1.26
CA LEU A 711 34.07 12.01 -1.94
C LEU A 711 34.82 13.29 -2.37
N PRO A 712 35.71 13.90 -1.58
CA PRO A 712 36.53 15.04 -2.01
C PRO A 712 37.59 14.72 -3.08
N GLU A 713 37.96 13.45 -3.31
CA GLU A 713 38.85 13.07 -4.42
C GLU A 713 38.05 12.71 -5.68
N VAL A 714 36.90 12.07 -5.49
CA VAL A 714 36.00 11.58 -6.53
C VAL A 714 35.12 12.70 -7.10
N LEU A 715 34.62 13.63 -6.27
CA LEU A 715 33.72 14.70 -6.70
C LEU A 715 34.44 15.79 -7.51
N PRO A 716 35.66 16.26 -7.21
CA PRO A 716 36.34 17.25 -8.03
C PRO A 716 36.87 16.71 -9.37
N ASN A 717 36.55 15.48 -9.75
CA ASN A 717 37.02 14.82 -10.97
C ASN A 717 36.50 15.52 -12.25
N ARG A 718 37.00 16.74 -12.50
CA ARG A 718 36.86 17.53 -13.73
C ARG A 718 37.67 16.94 -14.90
N TRP A 719 38.15 15.70 -14.76
CA TRP A 719 39.22 15.15 -15.59
C TRP A 719 38.93 13.75 -16.15
N GLY A 720 37.73 13.20 -15.93
CA GLY A 720 37.35 11.89 -16.46
C GLY A 720 38.27 10.75 -16.05
N ARG A 721 38.93 10.84 -14.88
CA ARG A 721 39.91 9.84 -14.45
C ARG A 721 39.24 8.55 -13.99
N TYR A 722 39.79 7.43 -14.44
CA TYR A 722 39.59 6.10 -13.88
C TYR A 722 40.10 6.08 -12.43
N ILE A 723 39.21 5.77 -11.50
CA ILE A 723 39.51 5.57 -10.08
C ILE A 723 39.33 4.09 -9.82
N ASP A 724 40.35 3.44 -9.27
CA ASP A 724 40.36 2.01 -8.93
C ASP A 724 40.81 1.87 -7.47
N ILE A 725 39.90 1.40 -6.61
CA ILE A 725 40.11 1.36 -5.16
C ILE A 725 39.70 0.00 -4.63
N HIS A 726 40.55 -0.59 -3.78
CA HIS A 726 40.39 -1.91 -3.20
C HIS A 726 39.96 -1.81 -1.74
N PHE A 727 38.81 -2.38 -1.40
CA PHE A 727 38.29 -2.42 -0.03
C PHE A 727 38.02 -3.85 0.45
N PRO A 728 38.39 -4.23 1.69
CA PRO A 728 37.73 -5.35 2.34
C PRO A 728 36.25 -5.01 2.55
N ILE A 729 35.36 -6.00 2.43
CA ILE A 729 33.93 -5.83 2.68
C ILE A 729 33.39 -6.96 3.56
N PHE A 730 32.50 -6.62 4.47
CA PHE A 730 31.90 -7.54 5.44
C PHE A 730 30.38 -7.53 5.33
N ASN A 731 29.71 -8.57 5.83
CA ASN A 731 28.25 -8.65 5.78
C ASN A 731 27.54 -7.49 6.54
N SER A 732 28.26 -6.80 7.43
CA SER A 732 27.83 -5.57 8.10
C SER A 732 27.89 -4.32 7.22
N SER A 733 28.66 -4.36 6.12
CA SER A 733 28.84 -3.27 5.15
C SER A 733 27.64 -3.24 4.20
N ARG A 734 26.63 -2.44 4.55
CA ARG A 734 25.33 -2.39 3.87
C ARG A 734 25.22 -1.18 2.92
N SER A 735 24.47 -1.33 1.84
CA SER A 735 24.14 -0.26 0.89
C SER A 735 25.35 0.42 0.25
N VAL A 736 26.46 -0.32 0.11
CA VAL A 736 27.70 0.18 -0.48
C VAL A 736 27.44 0.66 -1.90
N GLY A 737 27.87 1.88 -2.21
CA GLY A 737 27.65 2.56 -3.49
C GLY A 737 26.48 3.55 -3.50
N ALA A 738 25.45 3.37 -2.66
CA ALA A 738 24.23 4.18 -2.72
C ALA A 738 24.47 5.68 -2.46
N ARG A 739 25.26 6.01 -1.42
CA ARG A 739 25.59 7.41 -1.09
C ARG A 739 26.37 8.12 -2.18
N LEU A 740 27.36 7.42 -2.74
CA LEU A 740 28.17 7.94 -3.83
C LEU A 740 27.33 8.17 -5.09
N SER A 741 26.44 7.22 -5.39
CA SER A 741 25.46 7.38 -6.47
C SER A 741 24.56 8.59 -6.26
N GLY A 742 24.08 8.81 -5.04
CA GLY A 742 23.29 9.99 -4.70
C GLY A 742 24.02 11.31 -4.97
N GLU A 743 25.30 11.41 -4.60
CA GLU A 743 26.10 12.60 -4.92
C GLU A 743 26.35 12.77 -6.43
N ILE A 744 26.57 11.66 -7.15
CA ILE A 744 26.69 11.66 -8.62
C ILE A 744 25.38 12.15 -9.26
N ALA A 745 24.25 11.57 -8.89
CA ALA A 745 22.93 11.93 -9.40
C ALA A 745 22.58 13.39 -9.09
N ARG A 746 22.92 13.89 -7.89
CA ARG A 746 22.68 15.28 -7.51
C ARG A 746 23.45 16.26 -8.40
N ARG A 747 24.67 15.88 -8.80
CA ARG A 747 25.55 16.75 -9.60
C ARG A 747 25.34 16.63 -11.11
N PHE A 748 25.09 15.42 -11.59
CA PHE A 748 25.08 15.10 -13.02
C PHE A 748 23.72 14.64 -13.54
N GLY A 749 22.72 14.47 -12.66
CA GLY A 749 21.38 14.00 -13.02
C GLY A 749 21.39 12.56 -13.55
N GLU A 750 20.40 12.24 -14.37
CA GLU A 750 20.19 10.89 -14.93
C GLU A 750 21.34 10.41 -15.83
N ALA A 751 22.15 11.32 -16.37
CA ALA A 751 23.31 10.96 -17.19
C ALA A 751 24.46 10.35 -16.37
N GLY A 752 24.45 10.51 -15.04
CA GLY A 752 25.51 10.07 -14.15
C GLY A 752 26.90 10.58 -14.58
N LEU A 753 27.94 9.77 -14.39
CA LEU A 753 29.30 10.14 -14.80
C LEU A 753 29.48 10.17 -16.34
N GLY A 754 28.53 9.62 -17.10
CA GLY A 754 28.49 9.72 -18.56
C GLY A 754 28.42 11.18 -19.06
N ALA A 755 27.92 12.12 -18.25
CA ALA A 755 27.93 13.55 -18.55
C ALA A 755 29.34 14.14 -18.73
N LEU A 756 30.39 13.43 -18.31
CA LEU A 756 31.80 13.85 -18.45
C LEU A 756 32.44 13.41 -19.78
N ALA A 757 31.71 12.71 -20.65
CA ALA A 757 32.21 12.32 -21.97
C ALA A 757 32.58 13.56 -22.82
N GLY A 758 33.85 13.63 -23.27
CA GLY A 758 34.38 14.74 -24.09
C GLY A 758 35.27 15.75 -23.36
N VAL A 759 35.49 15.62 -22.04
CA VAL A 759 36.45 16.44 -21.30
C VAL A 759 37.85 15.82 -21.39
N VAL A 760 38.77 16.47 -22.12
CA VAL A 760 40.15 15.99 -22.31
C VAL A 760 40.89 15.92 -20.96
N PRO A 761 41.47 14.77 -20.57
CA PRO A 761 42.27 14.69 -19.35
C PRO A 761 43.55 15.52 -19.51
N VAL A 762 43.77 16.52 -18.66
CA VAL A 762 45.09 17.19 -18.58
C VAL A 762 46.03 16.27 -17.79
N PRO A 763 47.21 15.89 -18.33
CA PRO A 763 48.16 15.03 -17.64
C PRO A 763 48.65 15.69 -16.35
N ARG A 764 48.73 14.93 -15.25
CA ARG A 764 49.43 15.38 -14.03
C ARG A 764 50.93 15.12 -14.19
N PRO A 765 51.82 16.00 -13.70
CA PRO A 765 53.24 15.67 -13.61
C PRO A 765 53.46 14.44 -12.69
N PRO A 766 54.42 13.56 -13.00
CA PRO A 766 54.60 12.30 -12.30
C PRO A 766 54.96 12.50 -10.82
N SER A 767 54.26 11.75 -9.95
CA SER A 767 54.61 11.56 -8.55
C SER A 767 55.91 10.74 -8.46
N ARG A 768 56.85 11.18 -7.62
CA ARG A 768 58.25 10.72 -7.58
C ARG A 768 58.48 9.35 -6.90
N THR A 769 57.47 8.47 -6.81
CA THR A 769 57.54 7.27 -5.94
C THR A 769 56.90 5.97 -6.49
N ALA A 770 56.78 5.78 -7.80
CA ALA A 770 56.32 4.48 -8.36
C ALA A 770 57.38 3.79 -9.25
N LYS A 771 57.59 2.49 -9.01
CA LYS A 771 58.43 1.58 -9.83
C LYS A 771 57.86 1.44 -11.25
N PRO A 772 58.69 1.19 -12.29
CA PRO A 772 58.21 1.03 -13.65
C PRO A 772 57.43 -0.28 -13.82
N ALA A 773 56.23 -0.20 -14.38
CA ALA A 773 55.42 -1.34 -14.79
C ALA A 773 55.99 -2.00 -16.06
N GLY A 774 55.79 -3.31 -16.22
CA GLY A 774 56.24 -4.08 -17.39
C GLY A 774 55.42 -3.80 -18.65
N ALA A 775 56.01 -4.01 -19.82
CA ALA A 775 55.44 -3.65 -21.12
C ALA A 775 54.08 -4.32 -21.46
N SER A 776 53.69 -5.42 -20.80
CA SER A 776 52.39 -6.08 -20.98
C SER A 776 51.24 -5.40 -20.23
N ASP A 777 51.53 -4.72 -19.12
CA ASP A 777 50.52 -3.97 -18.35
C ASP A 777 50.14 -2.67 -19.04
N VAL A 778 51.08 -2.10 -19.81
CA VAL A 778 50.89 -0.86 -20.57
C VAL A 778 49.96 -1.09 -21.77
N ASP A 779 50.09 -2.22 -22.50
CA ASP A 779 49.21 -2.52 -23.64
C ASP A 779 47.76 -2.84 -23.21
N THR A 780 47.60 -3.47 -22.05
CA THR A 780 46.27 -3.76 -21.46
C THR A 780 45.60 -2.49 -20.90
N ALA A 781 46.38 -1.61 -20.28
CA ALA A 781 45.90 -0.30 -19.82
C ALA A 781 45.55 0.63 -20.99
N LEU A 782 46.31 0.61 -22.09
CA LEU A 782 46.05 1.39 -23.30
C LEU A 782 44.78 0.91 -24.03
N ARG A 783 44.58 -0.40 -24.18
CA ARG A 783 43.35 -0.97 -24.77
C ARG A 783 42.09 -0.74 -23.91
N ARG A 784 42.24 -0.59 -22.58
CA ARG A 784 41.14 -0.17 -21.68
C ARG A 784 40.89 1.33 -21.75
N ALA A 785 41.93 2.16 -21.91
CA ALA A 785 41.80 3.60 -22.09
C ALA A 785 41.10 3.95 -23.43
N GLU A 786 41.30 3.17 -24.49
CA GLU A 786 40.61 3.33 -25.78
C GLU A 786 39.11 3.04 -25.72
N ARG A 787 38.60 2.34 -24.67
CA ARG A 787 37.18 2.05 -24.48
C ARG A 787 36.41 3.04 -23.60
N ALA A 788 37.06 4.05 -23.02
CA ALA A 788 36.41 4.98 -22.10
C ALA A 788 36.31 6.43 -22.62
N PRO A 789 35.55 6.72 -23.68
CA PRO A 789 35.02 8.06 -23.91
C PRO A 789 33.81 8.28 -22.98
N GLY A 790 34.06 8.46 -21.68
CA GLY A 790 33.03 8.69 -20.67
C GLY A 790 33.60 8.53 -19.27
N GLY A 791 33.26 9.43 -18.33
CA GLY A 791 33.69 9.30 -16.94
C GLY A 791 33.17 7.97 -16.37
N THR A 792 34.07 7.07 -16.01
CA THR A 792 33.74 5.78 -15.38
C THR A 792 34.55 5.62 -14.11
N MET A 793 33.97 5.00 -13.09
CA MET A 793 34.56 4.81 -11.78
C MET A 793 34.44 3.36 -11.36
N LYS A 794 35.57 2.70 -11.08
CA LYS A 794 35.62 1.29 -10.68
C LYS A 794 35.94 1.14 -9.20
N LEU A 795 35.12 0.35 -8.51
CA LEU A 795 35.28 0.06 -7.09
C LEU A 795 35.44 -1.45 -6.94
N GLN A 796 36.57 -1.90 -6.39
CA GLN A 796 36.87 -3.32 -6.20
C GLN A 796 36.76 -3.70 -4.73
N PHE A 797 36.04 -4.78 -4.45
CA PHE A 797 35.75 -5.27 -3.12
C PHE A 797 36.16 -6.74 -2.98
N HIS A 798 36.63 -7.11 -1.80
CA HIS A 798 36.95 -8.50 -1.46
C HIS A 798 36.32 -8.89 -0.12
N GLY A 799 35.50 -9.94 -0.11
CA GLY A 799 34.81 -10.42 1.09
C GLY A 799 33.31 -10.64 0.86
N VAL A 800 32.51 -10.46 1.91
CA VAL A 800 31.06 -10.70 1.87
C VAL A 800 30.36 -9.35 1.91
N ALA A 801 29.57 -9.00 0.91
CA ALA A 801 28.80 -7.75 0.95
C ALA A 801 27.49 -7.95 1.72
N GLY A 802 27.16 -6.98 2.59
CA GLY A 802 25.86 -6.95 3.26
C GLY A 802 24.70 -6.64 2.32
N GLN A 803 23.53 -6.45 2.92
CA GLN A 803 22.30 -6.11 2.20
C GLN A 803 22.45 -4.87 1.31
N SER A 804 21.76 -4.86 0.18
CA SER A 804 21.66 -3.71 -0.73
C SER A 804 22.99 -3.28 -1.39
N PHE A 805 23.91 -4.21 -1.63
CA PHE A 805 25.15 -3.92 -2.37
C PHE A 805 24.86 -3.35 -3.76
N GLY A 806 25.39 -2.17 -4.07
CA GLY A 806 25.12 -1.48 -5.33
C GLY A 806 23.69 -0.96 -5.48
N ALA A 807 22.97 -0.74 -4.37
CA ALA A 807 21.65 -0.12 -4.43
C ALA A 807 21.72 1.28 -5.04
N PHE A 808 20.76 1.56 -5.92
CA PHE A 808 20.58 2.85 -6.60
C PHE A 808 21.83 3.36 -7.32
N ILE A 809 22.71 2.50 -7.84
CA ILE A 809 23.89 3.01 -8.55
C ILE A 809 23.53 3.73 -9.85
N SER A 810 24.31 4.77 -10.13
CA SER A 810 24.14 5.69 -11.25
C SER A 810 24.99 5.26 -12.45
N PRO A 811 24.64 5.69 -13.68
CA PRO A 811 25.47 5.44 -14.86
C PRO A 811 26.94 5.86 -14.68
N GLY A 812 27.85 5.01 -15.13
CA GLY A 812 29.30 5.20 -15.05
C GLY A 812 29.96 4.68 -13.76
N MET A 813 29.21 4.06 -12.85
CA MET A 813 29.77 3.33 -11.71
C MET A 813 29.97 1.84 -12.07
N GLU A 814 31.13 1.27 -11.74
CA GLU A 814 31.44 -0.16 -11.88
C GLU A 814 31.83 -0.71 -10.50
N LEU A 815 31.06 -1.65 -9.97
CA LEU A 815 31.32 -2.30 -8.68
C LEU A 815 31.71 -3.76 -8.93
N VAL A 816 32.92 -4.14 -8.54
CA VAL A 816 33.43 -5.51 -8.69
C VAL A 816 33.63 -6.12 -7.31
N LEU A 817 32.91 -7.20 -7.01
CA LEU A 817 33.00 -7.95 -5.78
C LEU A 817 33.62 -9.32 -6.05
N ARG A 818 34.73 -9.61 -5.37
CA ARG A 818 35.32 -10.94 -5.27
C ARG A 818 34.91 -11.55 -3.93
N GLY A 819 33.95 -12.46 -3.96
CA GLY A 819 33.27 -13.03 -2.81
C GLY A 819 31.79 -13.28 -3.10
N GLU A 820 30.93 -12.92 -2.15
CA GLU A 820 29.48 -13.13 -2.23
C GLU A 820 28.72 -11.93 -1.64
N ALA A 821 27.43 -11.79 -1.97
CA ALA A 821 26.59 -10.71 -1.47
C ALA A 821 25.25 -11.23 -0.94
N HIS A 822 24.69 -10.55 0.06
CA HIS A 822 23.36 -10.82 0.59
C HIS A 822 22.25 -10.33 -0.37
N ASP A 823 21.03 -10.12 0.14
CA ASP A 823 19.87 -9.73 -0.66
C ASP A 823 19.99 -8.30 -1.25
N PHE A 824 19.12 -8.02 -2.21
CA PHE A 824 18.92 -6.69 -2.79
C PHE A 824 20.11 -6.12 -3.59
N VAL A 825 20.98 -6.98 -4.13
CA VAL A 825 22.07 -6.53 -5.02
C VAL A 825 21.49 -5.74 -6.20
N GLY A 826 22.00 -4.54 -6.44
CA GLY A 826 21.53 -3.69 -7.55
C GLY A 826 20.07 -3.21 -7.40
N LYS A 827 19.50 -3.22 -6.20
CA LYS A 827 18.16 -2.69 -5.92
C LYS A 827 18.01 -1.26 -6.45
N GLY A 828 17.00 -1.03 -7.29
CA GLY A 828 16.71 0.29 -7.87
C GLY A 828 17.85 0.90 -8.69
N MET A 829 18.80 0.10 -9.19
CA MET A 829 19.89 0.63 -10.01
C MET A 829 19.34 1.25 -11.31
N ALA A 830 19.89 2.40 -11.71
CA ALA A 830 19.47 3.11 -12.92
C ALA A 830 20.50 3.04 -14.05
N GLY A 831 21.70 2.52 -13.74
CA GLY A 831 22.81 2.38 -14.66
C GLY A 831 24.00 1.76 -13.96
N GLY A 832 25.16 1.79 -14.62
CA GLY A 832 26.39 1.22 -14.06
C GLY A 832 26.42 -0.31 -14.11
N ASP A 833 27.49 -0.86 -13.61
CA ASP A 833 27.84 -2.28 -13.72
C ASP A 833 28.13 -2.87 -12.34
N ILE A 834 27.59 -4.04 -12.07
CA ILE A 834 27.89 -4.84 -10.88
C ILE A 834 28.41 -6.20 -11.36
N LEU A 835 29.61 -6.58 -10.92
CA LEU A 835 30.22 -7.88 -11.18
C LEU A 835 30.47 -8.58 -9.85
N VAL A 836 29.90 -9.77 -9.66
CA VAL A 836 30.13 -10.61 -8.48
C VAL A 836 30.77 -11.93 -8.92
N THR A 837 31.94 -12.23 -8.38
CA THR A 837 32.73 -13.43 -8.73
C THR A 837 33.20 -14.14 -7.47
N PRO A 838 33.31 -15.48 -7.45
CA PRO A 838 33.85 -16.18 -6.30
C PRO A 838 35.31 -15.77 -6.03
N PRO A 839 35.81 -15.98 -4.80
CA PRO A 839 37.25 -15.93 -4.51
C PRO A 839 38.02 -16.91 -5.41
N ALA A 840 39.25 -16.55 -5.79
CA ALA A 840 40.07 -17.37 -6.70
C ALA A 840 40.46 -18.74 -6.12
N ASP A 841 40.39 -18.90 -4.80
CA ASP A 841 40.66 -20.12 -4.04
C ASP A 841 39.38 -20.90 -3.67
N ALA A 842 38.23 -20.51 -4.20
CA ALA A 842 36.96 -21.19 -3.96
C ALA A 842 37.01 -22.65 -4.44
N ARG A 843 36.91 -23.60 -3.49
CA ARG A 843 37.06 -25.05 -3.72
C ARG A 843 36.04 -25.66 -4.68
N PHE A 844 34.98 -24.93 -4.99
CA PHE A 844 33.86 -25.35 -5.83
C PHE A 844 33.97 -24.86 -7.29
N GLN A 845 35.08 -24.21 -7.70
CA GLN A 845 35.35 -23.87 -9.11
C GLN A 845 35.91 -25.05 -9.96
N ALA A 846 35.81 -26.30 -9.49
CA ALA A 846 36.31 -27.47 -10.22
C ALA A 846 35.59 -27.66 -11.58
N PRO A 847 36.30 -28.06 -12.65
CA PRO A 847 35.75 -28.06 -14.01
C PRO A 847 34.72 -29.19 -14.18
N ALA A 848 33.44 -28.83 -14.20
CA ALA A 848 32.40 -29.69 -14.73
C ALA A 848 32.26 -29.41 -16.24
N THR A 849 32.43 -30.45 -17.06
CA THR A 849 32.17 -30.35 -18.50
C THR A 849 30.65 -30.34 -18.75
N PRO A 850 30.15 -29.52 -19.70
CA PRO A 850 28.71 -29.38 -19.97
C PRO A 850 28.01 -30.69 -20.37
N ARG A 851 28.77 -31.67 -20.89
CA ARG A 851 28.26 -32.93 -21.44
C ARG A 851 27.71 -33.91 -20.40
N SER A 852 27.90 -33.69 -19.10
CA SER A 852 27.52 -34.66 -18.07
C SER A 852 26.08 -34.53 -17.54
N GLY A 853 25.29 -33.54 -17.99
CA GLY A 853 23.91 -33.32 -17.51
C GLY A 853 23.81 -32.97 -16.01
N GLY A 854 24.94 -32.88 -15.30
CA GLY A 854 25.01 -32.51 -13.89
C GLY A 854 25.04 -31.00 -13.70
N THR A 855 24.41 -30.52 -12.62
CA THR A 855 24.50 -29.11 -12.19
C THR A 855 25.93 -28.83 -11.76
N THR A 856 26.58 -27.82 -12.35
CA THR A 856 27.94 -27.44 -11.93
C THR A 856 27.91 -26.82 -10.54
N ALA A 857 29.05 -26.80 -9.88
CA ALA A 857 29.15 -26.23 -8.56
C ALA A 857 28.85 -24.70 -8.53
N ALA A 858 29.18 -23.95 -9.58
CA ALA A 858 28.76 -22.55 -9.72
C ALA A 858 27.24 -22.41 -9.93
N GLN A 859 26.61 -23.33 -10.69
CA GLN A 859 25.15 -23.37 -10.85
C GLN A 859 24.41 -23.79 -9.57
N ALA A 860 25.10 -24.50 -8.66
CA ALA A 860 24.57 -24.97 -7.38
C ALA A 860 24.84 -24.00 -6.21
N SER A 861 25.86 -23.16 -6.29
CA SER A 861 26.28 -22.29 -5.19
C SER A 861 25.62 -20.92 -5.29
N VAL A 862 24.95 -20.50 -4.22
CA VAL A 862 24.39 -19.14 -4.12
C VAL A 862 25.53 -18.14 -3.94
N ILE A 863 25.49 -17.05 -4.70
CA ILE A 863 26.49 -15.96 -4.62
C ILE A 863 25.86 -14.58 -4.39
N VAL A 864 24.57 -14.44 -4.73
CA VAL A 864 23.75 -13.26 -4.44
C VAL A 864 22.41 -13.68 -3.86
N GLY A 865 21.89 -12.91 -2.91
CA GLY A 865 20.65 -13.21 -2.22
C GLY A 865 19.37 -12.97 -3.03
N ASN A 866 18.28 -12.73 -2.31
CA ASN A 866 16.93 -12.55 -2.83
C ASN A 866 16.72 -11.14 -3.41
N ALA A 867 15.67 -11.00 -4.24
CA ALA A 867 15.17 -9.72 -4.75
C ALA A 867 16.25 -8.80 -5.33
N CYS A 868 17.30 -9.37 -5.92
CA CYS A 868 18.31 -8.62 -6.66
C CYS A 868 17.65 -7.91 -7.85
N LEU A 869 18.13 -6.70 -8.16
CA LEU A 869 17.60 -5.82 -9.21
C LEU A 869 16.16 -5.36 -8.99
N PHE A 870 15.66 -5.41 -7.74
CA PHE A 870 14.30 -4.98 -7.46
C PHE A 870 14.05 -3.55 -7.93
N GLY A 871 13.17 -3.38 -8.93
CA GLY A 871 12.81 -2.07 -9.47
C GLY A 871 13.91 -1.39 -10.28
N ALA A 872 14.95 -2.11 -10.72
CA ALA A 872 16.03 -1.53 -11.51
C ALA A 872 15.53 -0.95 -12.83
N THR A 873 15.98 0.25 -13.21
CA THR A 873 15.57 0.94 -14.45
C THR A 873 16.66 0.94 -15.52
N GLY A 874 17.87 0.44 -15.21
CA GLY A 874 18.98 0.35 -16.16
C GLY A 874 20.24 -0.25 -15.54
N GLY A 875 21.28 -0.42 -16.36
CA GLY A 875 22.60 -0.95 -15.97
C GLY A 875 22.71 -2.47 -16.04
N ARG A 876 23.83 -3.02 -15.57
CA ARG A 876 24.19 -4.43 -15.79
C ARG A 876 24.62 -5.14 -14.50
N LEU A 877 24.16 -6.38 -14.33
CA LEU A 877 24.59 -7.28 -13.25
C LEU A 877 25.09 -8.60 -13.81
N PHE A 878 26.34 -8.94 -13.51
CA PHE A 878 26.95 -10.23 -13.85
C PHE A 878 27.33 -10.94 -12.55
N ALA A 879 26.70 -12.08 -12.24
CA ALA A 879 27.01 -12.87 -11.05
C ALA A 879 27.42 -14.30 -11.42
N ALA A 880 28.65 -14.67 -11.08
CA ALA A 880 29.23 -16.00 -11.31
C ALA A 880 28.78 -17.01 -10.24
N GLY A 881 27.46 -17.18 -10.14
CA GLY A 881 26.80 -18.10 -9.21
C GLY A 881 25.28 -17.96 -9.27
N ARG A 882 24.59 -18.70 -8.40
CA ARG A 882 23.13 -18.71 -8.31
C ARG A 882 22.62 -17.50 -7.53
N ALA A 883 21.52 -16.92 -8.01
CA ALA A 883 20.74 -15.91 -7.28
C ALA A 883 19.61 -16.56 -6.45
N GLY A 884 19.19 -15.87 -5.40
CA GLY A 884 18.06 -16.26 -4.57
C GLY A 884 16.68 -16.14 -5.26
N GLU A 885 15.63 -16.09 -4.46
CA GLU A 885 14.25 -15.88 -4.90
C GLU A 885 14.03 -14.48 -5.46
N ARG A 886 13.00 -14.32 -6.30
CA ARG A 886 12.56 -13.01 -6.86
C ARG A 886 13.67 -12.26 -7.57
N PHE A 887 14.61 -12.98 -8.17
CA PHE A 887 15.65 -12.37 -8.99
C PHE A 887 15.00 -11.55 -10.12
N ALA A 888 15.43 -10.29 -10.28
CA ALA A 888 14.89 -9.34 -11.24
C ALA A 888 13.38 -9.04 -11.08
N VAL A 889 12.85 -9.13 -9.85
CA VAL A 889 11.48 -8.69 -9.55
C VAL A 889 11.31 -7.21 -9.90
N ARG A 890 10.25 -6.87 -10.62
CA ARG A 890 10.00 -5.50 -11.10
C ARG A 890 11.17 -4.88 -11.90
N ASN A 891 12.02 -5.69 -12.53
CA ASN A 891 13.05 -5.14 -13.43
C ASN A 891 12.39 -4.36 -14.58
N SER A 892 12.88 -3.15 -14.79
CA SER A 892 12.34 -2.10 -15.65
C SER A 892 13.39 -1.59 -16.65
N GLY A 893 14.55 -2.25 -16.76
CA GLY A 893 15.55 -1.89 -17.77
C GLY A 893 16.96 -2.43 -17.57
N ALA A 894 17.25 -3.12 -16.47
CA ALA A 894 18.57 -3.70 -16.23
C ALA A 894 18.79 -4.98 -17.06
N THR A 895 20.05 -5.21 -17.44
CA THR A 895 20.53 -6.45 -18.06
C THR A 895 21.24 -7.31 -17.02
N ALA A 896 20.97 -8.60 -16.98
CA ALA A 896 21.60 -9.48 -16.01
C ALA A 896 22.00 -10.84 -16.57
N VAL A 897 23.12 -11.39 -16.09
CA VAL A 897 23.53 -12.79 -16.34
C VAL A 897 23.90 -13.45 -15.02
N VAL A 898 23.26 -14.58 -14.73
CA VAL A 898 23.47 -15.38 -13.51
C VAL A 898 23.55 -16.86 -13.84
N MET A 899 24.12 -17.69 -12.95
CA MET A 899 24.27 -19.13 -13.18
C MET A 899 23.04 -19.97 -12.75
N GLY A 900 22.02 -19.34 -12.19
CA GLY A 900 20.78 -19.95 -11.72
C GLY A 900 19.95 -18.95 -10.92
N ALA A 901 18.67 -19.23 -10.71
CA ALA A 901 17.80 -18.36 -9.91
C ALA A 901 16.77 -19.17 -9.10
N GLY A 902 16.32 -18.64 -7.96
CA GLY A 902 15.25 -19.22 -7.13
C GLY A 902 13.84 -19.09 -7.72
N ASP A 903 12.82 -19.26 -6.88
CA ASP A 903 11.41 -19.10 -7.24
C ASP A 903 11.11 -17.62 -7.61
N HIS A 904 10.08 -17.38 -8.42
CA HIS A 904 9.60 -16.04 -8.82
C HIS A 904 10.62 -15.20 -9.61
N CYS A 905 11.54 -15.83 -10.33
CA CYS A 905 12.46 -15.10 -11.21
C CYS A 905 11.68 -14.30 -12.28
N CYS A 906 12.08 -13.05 -12.51
CA CYS A 906 11.44 -12.09 -13.42
C CYS A 906 9.98 -11.73 -13.07
N GLU A 907 9.56 -11.92 -11.82
CA GLU A 907 8.21 -11.54 -11.37
C GLU A 907 7.95 -10.03 -11.58
N TYR A 908 6.82 -9.67 -12.16
CA TYR A 908 6.45 -8.28 -12.50
C TYR A 908 7.47 -7.50 -13.38
N MET A 909 8.37 -8.18 -14.09
CA MET A 909 9.32 -7.53 -14.99
C MET A 909 8.57 -6.78 -16.11
N THR A 910 8.98 -5.54 -16.38
CA THR A 910 8.37 -4.65 -17.38
C THR A 910 9.33 -4.21 -18.48
N ASN A 911 10.64 -4.39 -18.30
CA ASN A 911 11.64 -4.21 -19.34
C ASN A 911 13.00 -4.82 -18.90
N GLY A 912 13.99 -4.82 -19.79
CA GLY A 912 15.34 -5.34 -19.54
C GLY A 912 15.57 -6.73 -20.13
N THR A 913 16.77 -7.27 -19.91
CA THR A 913 17.19 -8.60 -20.41
C THR A 913 17.75 -9.43 -19.26
N VAL A 914 17.23 -10.64 -19.03
CA VAL A 914 17.75 -11.55 -18.00
C VAL A 914 18.23 -12.85 -18.63
N VAL A 915 19.46 -13.25 -18.37
CA VAL A 915 20.03 -14.53 -18.81
C VAL A 915 20.34 -15.40 -17.59
N VAL A 916 19.77 -16.61 -17.58
CA VAL A 916 20.01 -17.60 -16.53
C VAL A 916 20.72 -18.80 -17.15
N LEU A 917 21.99 -18.98 -16.83
CA LEU A 917 22.86 -20.06 -17.32
C LEU A 917 22.72 -21.34 -16.46
N GLY A 918 21.49 -21.66 -16.06
CA GLY A 918 21.15 -22.83 -15.25
C GLY A 918 19.66 -22.87 -14.87
N ASN A 919 19.32 -23.73 -13.91
CA ASN A 919 17.93 -23.94 -13.51
C ASN A 919 17.33 -22.73 -12.76
N THR A 920 16.04 -22.47 -13.02
CA THR A 920 15.20 -21.53 -12.27
C THR A 920 14.30 -22.26 -11.28
N GLY A 921 13.76 -21.53 -10.28
CA GLY A 921 12.67 -22.02 -9.44
C GLY A 921 11.29 -21.88 -10.10
N ARG A 922 10.24 -22.14 -9.32
CA ARG A 922 8.83 -22.09 -9.76
C ARG A 922 8.36 -20.66 -10.04
N ASN A 923 7.23 -20.56 -10.73
CA ASN A 923 6.50 -19.33 -11.00
C ASN A 923 7.33 -18.28 -11.77
N PHE A 924 8.23 -18.73 -12.65
CA PHE A 924 9.04 -17.84 -13.50
C PHE A 924 8.14 -16.94 -14.36
N GLY A 925 8.43 -15.64 -14.41
CA GLY A 925 7.75 -14.68 -15.27
C GLY A 925 6.32 -14.35 -14.85
N ALA A 926 5.89 -14.65 -13.62
CA ALA A 926 4.58 -14.26 -13.13
C ALA A 926 4.41 -12.73 -13.15
N GLY A 927 3.38 -12.23 -13.82
CA GLY A 927 3.18 -10.79 -13.99
C GLY A 927 4.19 -10.08 -14.90
N MET A 928 5.08 -10.82 -15.59
CA MET A 928 6.04 -10.24 -16.54
C MET A 928 5.31 -9.71 -17.77
N SER A 929 5.32 -8.39 -17.92
CA SER A 929 4.56 -7.64 -18.93
C SER A 929 5.45 -7.01 -20.01
N GLY A 930 6.76 -6.99 -19.80
CA GLY A 930 7.73 -6.43 -20.74
C GLY A 930 9.14 -6.98 -20.49
N GLY A 931 10.05 -6.71 -21.42
CA GLY A 931 11.41 -7.25 -21.42
C GLY A 931 11.50 -8.66 -22.00
N ARG A 932 12.65 -9.29 -21.83
CA ARG A 932 12.93 -10.65 -22.33
C ARG A 932 13.85 -11.41 -21.39
N ALA A 933 13.75 -12.73 -21.40
CA ALA A 933 14.64 -13.57 -20.64
C ALA A 933 15.11 -14.79 -21.43
N PHE A 934 16.27 -15.32 -21.07
CA PHE A 934 16.88 -16.50 -21.65
C PHE A 934 17.23 -17.49 -20.54
N VAL A 935 16.79 -18.74 -20.66
CA VAL A 935 17.02 -19.77 -19.65
C VAL A 935 17.68 -20.98 -20.28
N LEU A 936 18.89 -21.33 -19.81
CA LEU A 936 19.58 -22.56 -20.19
C LEU A 936 18.91 -23.74 -19.48
N ASP A 937 18.25 -24.59 -20.24
CA ASP A 937 17.51 -25.74 -19.72
C ASP A 937 18.11 -27.06 -20.22
N ALA A 938 19.24 -27.43 -19.64
CA ALA A 938 19.92 -28.69 -19.97
C ALA A 938 19.14 -29.94 -19.50
N GLY A 939 18.19 -29.77 -18.57
CA GLY A 939 17.43 -30.87 -17.96
C GLY A 939 15.99 -31.01 -18.48
N ASP A 940 15.57 -30.16 -19.42
CA ASP A 940 14.20 -30.06 -19.94
C ASP A 940 13.13 -29.89 -18.84
N ARG A 941 13.41 -29.05 -17.84
CA ARG A 941 12.54 -28.81 -16.67
C ARG A 941 11.91 -27.43 -16.64
N PHE A 942 12.31 -26.53 -17.52
CA PHE A 942 11.86 -25.14 -17.45
C PHE A 942 10.35 -25.01 -17.66
N LEU A 943 9.77 -25.83 -18.55
CA LEU A 943 8.35 -25.80 -18.85
C LEU A 943 7.45 -26.17 -17.66
N ASP A 944 7.98 -26.86 -16.65
CA ASP A 944 7.26 -27.17 -15.40
C ASP A 944 7.29 -26.01 -14.38
N SER A 945 8.12 -25.01 -14.63
CA SER A 945 8.48 -23.97 -13.65
C SER A 945 7.96 -22.57 -14.01
N TYR A 946 7.49 -22.33 -15.24
CA TYR A 946 7.04 -21.01 -15.68
C TYR A 946 5.56 -20.75 -15.42
N ASN A 947 5.20 -19.47 -15.32
CA ASN A 947 3.81 -19.05 -15.20
C ASN A 947 3.25 -18.69 -16.59
N ALA A 948 2.29 -19.49 -17.08
CA ALA A 948 1.75 -19.34 -18.44
C ALA A 948 0.76 -18.17 -18.63
N SER A 949 0.44 -17.40 -17.58
CA SER A 949 -0.58 -16.34 -17.64
C SER A 949 -0.19 -15.19 -18.56
N MET A 950 1.07 -14.76 -18.55
CA MET A 950 1.52 -13.55 -19.28
C MET A 950 2.70 -13.76 -20.21
N VAL A 951 3.46 -14.86 -20.06
CA VAL A 951 4.66 -15.12 -20.86
C VAL A 951 4.52 -16.39 -21.71
N VAL A 952 5.31 -16.45 -22.78
CA VAL A 952 5.42 -17.59 -23.68
C VAL A 952 6.89 -17.93 -23.87
N PRO A 953 7.31 -19.18 -23.60
CA PRO A 953 8.63 -19.68 -23.97
C PRO A 953 8.66 -20.13 -25.44
N SER A 954 9.76 -19.83 -26.13
CA SER A 954 10.10 -20.37 -27.45
C SER A 954 11.59 -20.74 -27.50
N ARG A 955 12.00 -21.58 -28.46
CA ARG A 955 13.43 -21.87 -28.66
C ARG A 955 14.13 -20.72 -29.37
N VAL A 956 15.43 -20.56 -29.14
CA VAL A 956 16.24 -19.50 -29.79
C VAL A 956 16.58 -19.90 -31.23
N GLU A 957 16.11 -19.11 -32.19
CA GLU A 957 16.35 -19.35 -33.62
C GLU A 957 17.72 -18.82 -34.08
N ALA A 958 18.39 -19.60 -34.93
CA ALA A 958 19.71 -19.26 -35.43
C ALA A 958 19.75 -17.94 -36.21
N GLY A 959 20.64 -17.03 -35.84
CA GLY A 959 20.81 -15.73 -36.50
C GLY A 959 19.71 -14.72 -36.21
N SER A 960 18.73 -15.06 -35.35
CA SER A 960 17.73 -14.10 -34.87
C SER A 960 18.38 -13.00 -34.02
N PRO A 961 17.75 -11.81 -33.87
CA PRO A 961 18.25 -10.78 -32.94
C PRO A 961 18.44 -11.30 -31.51
N ALA A 962 17.58 -12.23 -31.09
CA ALA A 962 17.66 -12.88 -29.78
C ALA A 962 18.89 -13.78 -29.65
N ASP A 963 19.27 -14.52 -30.71
CA ASP A 963 20.50 -15.32 -30.76
C ASP A 963 21.75 -14.44 -30.66
N VAL A 964 21.81 -13.35 -31.44
CA VAL A 964 22.94 -12.42 -31.45
C VAL A 964 23.15 -11.76 -30.09
N GLU A 965 22.07 -11.27 -29.47
CA GLU A 965 22.14 -10.66 -28.16
C GLU A 965 22.55 -11.67 -27.08
N LEU A 966 21.92 -12.84 -27.06
CA LEU A 966 22.23 -13.88 -26.09
C LEU A 966 23.70 -14.30 -26.20
N PHE A 967 24.19 -14.59 -27.40
CA PHE A 967 25.59 -14.93 -27.62
C PHE A 967 26.54 -13.83 -27.11
N SER A 968 26.23 -12.57 -27.42
CA SER A 968 27.01 -11.42 -26.95
C SER A 968 27.06 -11.34 -25.42
N LEU A 969 25.93 -11.54 -24.74
CA LEU A 969 25.86 -11.49 -23.27
C LEU A 969 26.61 -12.65 -22.61
N VAL A 970 26.50 -13.87 -23.16
CA VAL A 970 27.23 -15.04 -22.64
C VAL A 970 28.72 -14.90 -22.89
N GLN A 971 29.13 -14.40 -24.06
CA GLN A 971 30.53 -14.12 -24.37
C GLN A 971 31.12 -13.07 -23.43
N GLU A 972 30.40 -11.96 -23.21
CA GLU A 972 30.82 -10.93 -22.26
C GLU A 972 30.94 -11.49 -20.84
N PHE A 973 29.93 -12.23 -20.38
CA PHE A 973 29.95 -12.87 -19.07
C PHE A 973 31.14 -13.82 -18.91
N ALA A 974 31.43 -14.66 -19.92
CA ALA A 974 32.57 -15.57 -19.92
C ALA A 974 33.92 -14.82 -19.87
N ALA A 975 34.01 -13.66 -20.52
CA ALA A 975 35.20 -12.82 -20.51
C ALA A 975 35.41 -12.11 -19.16
N LEU A 976 34.32 -11.64 -18.53
CA LEU A 976 34.36 -10.90 -17.26
C LEU A 976 34.58 -11.81 -16.05
N THR A 977 33.91 -12.96 -16.02
CA THR A 977 33.90 -13.87 -14.86
C THR A 977 34.95 -14.99 -14.97
N GLY A 978 35.31 -15.36 -16.19
CA GLY A 978 36.13 -16.53 -16.45
C GLY A 978 35.44 -17.87 -16.21
N GLU A 979 34.12 -17.88 -16.01
CA GLU A 979 33.35 -19.09 -15.72
C GLU A 979 33.50 -20.17 -16.81
N PRO A 980 33.98 -21.38 -16.47
CA PRO A 980 34.22 -22.44 -17.46
C PRO A 980 32.98 -22.85 -18.26
N VAL A 981 31.80 -22.86 -17.62
CA VAL A 981 30.54 -23.20 -18.27
C VAL A 981 30.20 -22.18 -19.36
N ALA A 982 30.31 -20.89 -19.04
CA ALA A 982 30.02 -19.83 -20.01
C ALA A 982 30.98 -19.86 -21.20
N ARG A 983 32.28 -20.14 -20.95
CA ARG A 983 33.27 -20.33 -22.03
C ARG A 983 32.90 -21.51 -22.93
N ALA A 984 32.55 -22.65 -22.34
CA ALA A 984 32.17 -23.83 -23.11
C ALA A 984 30.89 -23.60 -23.94
N LEU A 985 29.90 -22.86 -23.42
CA LEU A 985 28.71 -22.47 -24.18
C LEU A 985 29.08 -21.63 -25.41
N VAL A 986 30.03 -20.71 -25.29
CA VAL A 986 30.51 -19.86 -26.41
C VAL A 986 31.27 -20.68 -27.44
N GLU A 987 32.10 -21.63 -27.00
CA GLU A 987 32.88 -22.52 -27.88
C GLU A 987 31.98 -23.47 -28.69
N GLU A 988 30.93 -24.02 -28.06
CA GLU A 988 29.97 -24.96 -28.68
C GLU A 988 28.60 -24.30 -28.97
N TRP A 989 28.59 -23.02 -29.40
CA TRP A 989 27.36 -22.21 -29.47
C TRP A 989 26.21 -22.82 -30.30
N ALA A 990 26.54 -23.46 -31.43
CA ALA A 990 25.53 -24.03 -32.33
C ALA A 990 24.65 -25.09 -31.66
N ASP A 991 25.22 -25.86 -30.73
CA ASP A 991 24.53 -26.86 -29.93
C ASP A 991 23.95 -26.23 -28.66
N ALA A 992 24.74 -25.39 -27.98
CA ALA A 992 24.32 -24.69 -26.76
C ALA A 992 23.02 -23.90 -26.94
N ARG A 993 22.90 -23.14 -28.03
CA ARG A 993 21.71 -22.34 -28.36
C ARG A 993 20.41 -23.15 -28.31
N ARG A 994 20.43 -24.42 -28.72
CA ARG A 994 19.22 -25.27 -28.80
C ARG A 994 18.65 -25.58 -27.41
N MET A 995 19.48 -25.49 -26.37
CA MET A 995 19.08 -25.73 -24.98
C MET A 995 18.47 -24.49 -24.31
N PHE A 996 18.53 -23.31 -24.95
CA PHE A 996 17.95 -22.10 -24.39
C PHE A 996 16.47 -21.97 -24.72
N TRP A 997 15.71 -21.53 -23.72
CA TRP A 997 14.40 -20.94 -23.87
C TRP A 997 14.52 -19.42 -23.94
N HIS A 998 13.92 -18.81 -24.95
CA HIS A 998 13.62 -17.38 -25.01
C HIS A 998 12.21 -17.15 -24.47
N VAL A 999 12.09 -16.36 -23.41
CA VAL A 999 10.84 -16.10 -22.72
C VAL A 999 10.48 -14.64 -22.88
N GLN A 1000 9.27 -14.40 -23.39
CA GLN A 1000 8.77 -13.05 -23.66
C GLN A 1000 7.30 -12.90 -23.28
N PRO A 1001 6.82 -11.68 -22.98
CA PRO A 1001 5.41 -11.42 -22.77
C PRO A 1001 4.58 -11.75 -24.02
N ARG A 1002 3.35 -12.23 -23.82
CA ARG A 1002 2.41 -12.56 -24.90
C ARG A 1002 2.17 -11.39 -25.87
N THR A 1003 2.12 -10.16 -25.35
CA THR A 1003 1.92 -8.94 -26.15
C THR A 1003 3.09 -8.65 -27.10
N ALA A 1004 4.32 -9.04 -26.74
CA ALA A 1004 5.50 -8.89 -27.59
C ALA A 1004 5.63 -10.00 -28.64
N ALA A 1005 5.04 -11.18 -28.38
CA ALA A 1005 5.03 -12.33 -29.29
C ALA A 1005 4.02 -12.19 -30.46
N GLY A 1006 3.39 -11.03 -30.64
CA GLY A 1006 2.43 -10.78 -31.71
C GLY A 1006 1.02 -11.31 -31.46
N ALA A 1007 0.71 -11.81 -30.26
CA ALA A 1007 -0.66 -12.18 -29.90
C ALA A 1007 -1.52 -10.90 -29.77
N THR A 1008 -2.67 -10.88 -30.44
CA THR A 1008 -3.63 -9.79 -30.27
C THR A 1008 -4.10 -9.73 -28.82
N ALA A 1009 -4.52 -8.55 -28.35
CA ALA A 1009 -5.07 -8.41 -26.99
C ALA A 1009 -6.26 -9.36 -26.73
N SER A 1010 -7.00 -9.74 -27.79
CA SER A 1010 -8.05 -10.75 -27.77
C SER A 1010 -7.53 -12.17 -27.53
N GLU A 1011 -6.43 -12.56 -28.18
CA GLU A 1011 -5.80 -13.88 -28.01
C GLU A 1011 -5.09 -14.00 -26.65
N ALA A 1012 -4.49 -12.92 -26.15
CA ALA A 1012 -3.89 -12.87 -24.82
C ALA A 1012 -4.92 -13.01 -23.68
N LEU A 1013 -6.13 -12.46 -23.85
CA LEU A 1013 -7.25 -12.65 -22.91
C LEU A 1013 -7.92 -14.02 -23.03
N ALA A 1014 -7.92 -14.62 -24.22
CA ALA A 1014 -8.55 -15.92 -24.48
C ALA A 1014 -7.68 -17.13 -24.07
N MET A 1015 -6.36 -16.94 -23.90
CA MET A 1015 -5.37 -18.01 -23.64
C MET A 1015 -4.64 -17.91 -22.29
N VAL A 1016 -5.09 -17.04 -21.37
CA VAL A 1016 -4.94 -17.35 -19.93
C VAL A 1016 -5.46 -18.78 -19.78
N PRO A 1017 -4.82 -19.69 -19.02
CA PRO A 1017 -5.42 -20.99 -18.78
C PRO A 1017 -6.87 -20.70 -18.36
N GLN A 1018 -7.82 -21.05 -19.23
CA GLN A 1018 -9.13 -21.39 -18.72
C GLN A 1018 -8.76 -22.49 -17.74
N TRP A 1019 -8.82 -22.16 -16.45
CA TRP A 1019 -9.06 -23.20 -15.46
C TRP A 1019 -10.11 -24.06 -16.10
N ASP A 1020 -9.82 -25.34 -16.34
CA ASP A 1020 -10.71 -26.21 -17.12
C ASP A 1020 -12.15 -25.96 -16.65
N ASP A 1021 -12.83 -25.15 -17.46
CA ASP A 1021 -14.09 -24.48 -17.17
C ASP A 1021 -15.21 -25.36 -17.72
N THR A 1022 -14.87 -26.55 -18.23
CA THR A 1022 -15.85 -27.61 -18.23
C THR A 1022 -16.34 -27.71 -16.79
N PRO A 1023 -17.65 -27.53 -16.55
CA PRO A 1023 -18.21 -28.10 -15.34
C PRO A 1023 -17.83 -29.56 -15.45
N LYS A 1024 -16.87 -30.03 -14.65
CA LYS A 1024 -16.81 -31.44 -14.31
C LYS A 1024 -18.26 -31.76 -13.97
N PRO A 1025 -18.94 -32.62 -14.76
CA PRO A 1025 -20.34 -32.87 -14.55
C PRO A 1025 -20.53 -33.15 -13.06
N LEU A 1026 -21.70 -32.80 -12.53
CA LEU A 1026 -22.09 -33.05 -11.14
C LEU A 1026 -21.74 -34.49 -10.65
N GLU A 1027 -21.47 -35.40 -11.57
CA GLU A 1027 -20.91 -36.75 -11.42
C GLU A 1027 -19.59 -36.86 -10.61
N LEU A 1028 -18.75 -35.83 -10.53
CA LEU A 1028 -17.51 -35.91 -9.71
C LEU A 1028 -17.72 -35.62 -8.22
N LEU A 1029 -18.85 -35.02 -7.82
CA LEU A 1029 -19.36 -35.09 -6.45
C LEU A 1029 -20.05 -36.42 -6.14
N GLN A 1030 -20.37 -37.22 -7.17
CA GLN A 1030 -21.05 -38.52 -7.04
C GLN A 1030 -20.08 -39.72 -7.05
N SER A 1031 -18.80 -39.54 -7.37
CA SER A 1031 -17.85 -40.67 -7.55
C SER A 1031 -16.66 -40.69 -6.59
N GLY A 1032 -16.42 -39.64 -5.80
CA GLY A 1032 -15.32 -39.58 -4.82
C GLY A 1032 -15.60 -40.21 -3.45
N TRP A 1033 -16.88 -40.44 -3.14
CA TRP A 1033 -17.33 -41.08 -1.92
C TRP A 1033 -18.37 -42.10 -2.34
N GLY A 1034 -18.02 -43.40 -2.36
CA GLY A 1034 -18.91 -44.48 -2.79
C GLY A 1034 -20.11 -44.68 -1.87
N LEU A 1035 -21.00 -43.69 -1.78
CA LEU A 1035 -22.25 -43.73 -1.03
C LEU A 1035 -23.42 -43.67 -2.02
N PRO A 1036 -24.33 -44.66 -2.02
CA PRO A 1036 -25.50 -44.69 -2.88
C PRO A 1036 -26.38 -43.45 -2.70
N LYS A 1037 -27.07 -43.08 -3.78
CA LYS A 1037 -27.94 -41.89 -3.88
C LYS A 1037 -29.04 -41.85 -2.82
N GLU A 1038 -29.42 -43.01 -2.28
CA GLU A 1038 -30.43 -43.14 -1.22
C GLU A 1038 -29.93 -42.77 0.18
N GLN A 1039 -28.62 -42.59 0.41
CA GLN A 1039 -28.07 -42.21 1.73
C GLN A 1039 -27.82 -40.71 1.93
N LEU A 1040 -27.76 -39.89 0.87
CA LEU A 1040 -27.62 -38.42 0.97
C LEU A 1040 -28.94 -37.71 1.32
N TRP A 1041 -30.06 -38.41 1.15
CA TRP A 1041 -31.41 -37.95 1.47
C TRP A 1041 -32.16 -39.01 2.28
N GLY A 1042 -31.49 -39.54 3.31
CA GLY A 1042 -32.15 -40.39 4.29
C GLY A 1042 -33.33 -39.64 4.91
N GLU A 1043 -34.52 -40.20 4.70
CA GLU A 1043 -35.81 -39.76 5.22
C GLU A 1043 -35.81 -39.78 6.76
N GLU A 1044 -35.19 -38.78 7.38
CA GLU A 1044 -35.53 -38.32 8.72
C GLU A 1044 -35.14 -36.84 8.84
N VAL A 1045 -35.58 -36.05 7.86
CA VAL A 1045 -35.81 -34.63 8.12
C VAL A 1045 -37.01 -34.59 9.06
N VAL A 1046 -36.76 -34.44 10.36
CA VAL A 1046 -37.80 -33.97 11.28
C VAL A 1046 -38.14 -32.54 10.85
N THR A 1047 -39.07 -32.42 9.90
CA THR A 1047 -39.81 -31.20 9.67
C THR A 1047 -40.58 -30.91 10.94
N VAL A 1048 -40.08 -29.99 11.77
CA VAL A 1048 -40.92 -29.32 12.75
C VAL A 1048 -41.81 -28.37 11.95
N GLY A 1049 -42.90 -28.94 11.42
CA GLY A 1049 -43.99 -28.19 10.83
C GLY A 1049 -44.62 -27.33 11.92
N ALA A 1050 -44.87 -26.07 11.59
CA ALA A 1050 -45.66 -25.17 12.40
C ALA A 1050 -47.11 -25.65 12.41
N GLU A 1051 -47.45 -26.54 13.33
CA GLU A 1051 -48.83 -26.70 13.77
C GLU A 1051 -48.92 -26.44 15.27
N SER A 1052 -49.95 -25.67 15.61
CA SER A 1052 -50.31 -25.21 16.93
C SER A 1052 -50.46 -26.38 17.90
N ASP A 1053 -49.58 -26.49 18.89
CA ASP A 1053 -50.00 -26.90 20.23
C ASP A 1053 -48.92 -26.58 21.28
N ALA A 1054 -49.38 -26.00 22.37
CA ALA A 1054 -48.57 -25.53 23.48
C ALA A 1054 -48.30 -26.68 24.46
N ASP A 1055 -47.33 -27.59 24.21
CA ASP A 1055 -46.83 -28.50 25.25
C ASP A 1055 -45.53 -29.31 24.95
N ALA A 1056 -44.61 -28.82 24.11
CA ALA A 1056 -43.38 -29.56 23.76
C ALA A 1056 -42.11 -29.13 24.53
N ALA A 1057 -42.22 -28.83 25.84
CA ALA A 1057 -41.08 -28.37 26.65
C ALA A 1057 -40.21 -29.51 27.25
N THR A 1058 -40.53 -30.78 27.01
CA THR A 1058 -39.95 -31.91 27.77
C THR A 1058 -39.07 -32.88 26.96
N THR A 1059 -38.93 -32.69 25.64
CA THR A 1059 -38.23 -33.67 24.76
C THR A 1059 -36.92 -33.17 24.15
N LEU A 1060 -36.35 -32.06 24.66
CA LEU A 1060 -35.06 -31.52 24.20
C LEU A 1060 -33.82 -32.09 24.93
N GLY A 1061 -34.00 -33.12 25.78
CA GLY A 1061 -32.95 -33.65 26.66
C GLY A 1061 -31.98 -34.66 26.04
N ASP A 1062 -32.37 -35.41 25.00
CA ASP A 1062 -31.62 -36.60 24.58
C ASP A 1062 -31.03 -36.59 23.16
N ALA A 1063 -31.24 -35.51 22.38
CA ALA A 1063 -30.70 -35.39 21.03
C ALA A 1063 -29.25 -34.82 20.97
N THR A 1064 -28.49 -34.88 22.07
CA THR A 1064 -27.11 -34.34 22.15
C THR A 1064 -26.01 -35.39 21.98
N ARG A 1065 -26.28 -36.57 21.39
CA ARG A 1065 -25.32 -37.68 21.39
C ARG A 1065 -24.85 -38.29 20.08
N LEU A 1066 -25.17 -37.74 18.90
CA LEU A 1066 -24.60 -38.22 17.64
C LEU A 1066 -24.32 -37.08 16.64
N VAL A 1067 -23.18 -36.39 16.83
CA VAL A 1067 -22.36 -35.74 15.78
C VAL A 1067 -20.87 -35.88 16.14
#